data_AF-A0A0X3U092-F1
#
_entry.id   AF-A0A0X3U092-F1
#
_cell.length_a   1.000
_cell.length_b   1.000
_cell.length_c   1.000
_cell.angle_alpha   90.00
_cell.angle_beta   90.00
_cell.angle_gamma   90.00
#
_symmetry.space_group_name_H-M   'P 1'
#
loop_
_entity.id
_entity.type
_entity.pdbx_description
1 polymer ?
#
loop_
_entity_poly.entity_id
_entity_poly.type
_entity_poly.pdbx_seq_one_letter_code
_entity_poly.pdbx_strand_id
1 'polypeptide(L)'
;MKYNRSDFPSDFLFGVASSGEQDFELVQRTGFDCCSFQIDWVRVLPDGRGTVKEAGLDVYDRLTDALLARGIRPCATLHHGELPAVLMDMGGWRNRDVAGWFADFTDLVMSRIGDRIFSVAPISFPSHAVGAHSGESHAPGQQDARSATRTMHHMMLAHGNAINAMRGLGMTNLGAEVGNPINDNRPLWDCIFKKAYPDTLLKRLEPHLPVGWQDDLGIIGAALDWCALGYTVHDQVKPADLECVQQDYTRDLPVYVFDNRTANSLHLQHDDWTRDVDLHLTAVHDALEKGVPIKGYFARAVPDIDKAGPHNFAPMLKTVLAGGSVSLPLAQPVGAMHAHWNLVADIGGTNTRLGVVSDGKVTDLRKFPTGTLPELLEAFQILRDEIGTNPRAVVAAGAGPVKDGTISLTNAKLDLSEADIGKATGAQHTFVINDFTAAAWSVAEITGDDVEVLQGAPTPPQGTRLVVGPGTGLGVGALVFSEGRYHTASGEGGHVGLAPRHEDEVEIFRAARHIAPDCFFDDTLVIEAEMFLSGTGLPILYRAAGIAAGHPNTPMRSAKDILQDARMQTDPIAEKAAYMFTTHLGAVMGDLAVALMPTGGVFLVGGVAEKNRWLFKDTFREAFNAGGRFTGLRRSMNLYVSEQDEFGIVGANNFCKSALER
;
A
#
# COMPACT_ATOMS: atom_id res chain seq x y z
N MET A 1 -36.76 34.85 -8.61
CA MET A 1 -36.83 33.38 -8.72
C MET A 1 -37.73 33.02 -9.88
N LYS A 2 -37.11 32.73 -11.01
CA LYS A 2 -37.71 32.24 -12.26
C LYS A 2 -38.06 30.75 -12.18
N TYR A 3 -37.27 29.99 -11.40
CA TYR A 3 -37.41 28.53 -11.25
C TYR A 3 -37.55 28.11 -9.79
N ASN A 4 -38.18 26.95 -9.58
CA ASN A 4 -38.29 26.23 -8.33
C ASN A 4 -37.91 24.75 -8.54
N ARG A 5 -37.89 23.95 -7.48
CA ARG A 5 -37.44 22.55 -7.47
C ARG A 5 -38.15 21.68 -8.50
N SER A 6 -39.44 21.93 -8.77
CA SER A 6 -40.21 21.16 -9.75
C SER A 6 -39.84 21.43 -11.20
N ASP A 7 -39.09 22.49 -11.48
CA ASP A 7 -38.55 22.81 -12.81
C ASP A 7 -37.25 22.03 -13.11
N PHE A 8 -36.68 21.35 -12.12
CA PHE A 8 -35.49 20.52 -12.28
C PHE A 8 -35.86 19.03 -12.35
N PRO A 9 -35.00 18.18 -12.95
CA PRO A 9 -35.20 16.74 -12.96
C PRO A 9 -35.47 16.17 -11.56
N SER A 10 -36.30 15.14 -11.49
CA SER A 10 -36.69 14.53 -10.22
C SER A 10 -35.56 13.85 -9.47
N ASP A 11 -34.35 13.77 -10.02
CA ASP A 11 -33.13 13.25 -9.38
C ASP A 11 -32.08 14.35 -9.15
N PHE A 12 -32.44 15.62 -9.37
CA PHE A 12 -31.57 16.77 -9.16
C PHE A 12 -31.42 17.06 -7.66
N LEU A 13 -30.17 17.17 -7.21
CA LEU A 13 -29.83 17.38 -5.80
C LEU A 13 -29.60 18.86 -5.50
N PHE A 14 -30.21 19.33 -4.42
CA PHE A 14 -29.87 20.61 -3.82
C PHE A 14 -29.05 20.38 -2.56
N GLY A 15 -27.81 20.86 -2.57
CA GLY A 15 -26.86 20.68 -1.48
C GLY A 15 -26.43 21.99 -0.82
N VAL A 16 -25.87 21.88 0.38
CA VAL A 16 -25.26 23.01 1.09
C VAL A 16 -24.01 22.59 1.85
N ALA A 17 -23.01 23.46 1.93
CA ALA A 17 -21.83 23.24 2.78
C ALA A 17 -22.02 23.81 4.19
N SER A 18 -21.76 23.01 5.22
CA SER A 18 -21.85 23.40 6.64
C SER A 18 -20.57 23.04 7.41
N SER A 19 -20.32 23.77 8.50
CA SER A 19 -19.16 23.59 9.37
C SER A 19 -19.47 22.98 10.74
N GLY A 20 -20.75 22.74 11.08
CA GLY A 20 -21.10 22.14 12.37
C GLY A 20 -22.58 21.75 12.54
N GLU A 21 -22.85 20.94 13.56
CA GLU A 21 -24.18 20.36 13.85
C GLU A 21 -25.27 21.40 14.10
N GLN A 22 -24.91 22.58 14.62
CA GLN A 22 -25.83 23.68 14.94
C GLN A 22 -26.64 24.15 13.72
N ASP A 23 -26.13 23.91 12.52
CA ASP A 23 -26.71 24.34 11.25
C ASP A 23 -27.69 23.29 10.67
N PHE A 24 -27.66 22.03 11.14
CA PHE A 24 -28.37 20.92 10.48
C PHE A 24 -29.89 21.00 10.57
N GLU A 25 -30.43 21.58 11.65
CA GLU A 25 -31.86 21.84 11.74
C GLU A 25 -32.32 22.82 10.65
N LEU A 26 -31.51 23.84 10.39
CA LEU A 26 -31.78 24.83 9.37
C LEU A 26 -31.67 24.24 7.97
N VAL A 27 -30.66 23.41 7.72
CA VAL A 27 -30.52 22.65 6.48
C VAL A 27 -31.76 21.79 6.21
N GLN A 28 -32.21 21.03 7.22
CA GLN A 28 -33.39 20.17 7.13
C GLN A 28 -34.67 20.97 6.84
N ARG A 29 -34.92 22.05 7.61
CA ARG A 29 -36.12 22.89 7.48
C ARG A 29 -36.18 23.66 6.15
N THR A 30 -35.02 23.91 5.54
CA THR A 30 -34.91 24.59 4.25
C THR A 30 -35.22 23.65 3.08
N GLY A 31 -35.04 22.33 3.26
CA GLY A 31 -35.35 21.31 2.25
C GLY A 31 -34.17 20.88 1.39
N PHE A 32 -32.94 21.03 1.88
CA PHE A 32 -31.75 20.52 1.19
C PHE A 32 -31.69 18.99 1.23
N ASP A 33 -31.22 18.40 0.14
CA ASP A 33 -31.02 16.96 -0.03
C ASP A 33 -29.71 16.48 0.59
N CYS A 34 -28.67 17.30 0.49
CA CYS A 34 -27.30 16.95 0.85
C CYS A 34 -26.67 18.05 1.72
N CYS A 35 -25.82 17.63 2.65
CA CYS A 35 -24.97 18.55 3.38
C CYS A 35 -23.52 18.09 3.29
N SER A 36 -22.67 18.92 2.70
CA SER A 36 -21.23 18.68 2.66
C SER A 36 -20.55 19.30 3.88
N PHE A 37 -19.70 18.54 4.56
CA PHE A 37 -18.82 19.04 5.61
C PHE A 37 -17.35 18.76 5.28
N GLN A 38 -16.48 19.58 5.85
CA GLN A 38 -15.05 19.52 5.59
C GLN A 38 -14.35 18.77 6.71
N ILE A 39 -13.43 17.90 6.35
CA ILE A 39 -12.62 17.15 7.29
C ILE A 39 -11.27 17.86 7.42
N ASP A 40 -10.99 18.36 8.61
CA ASP A 40 -9.73 18.98 9.00
C ASP A 40 -8.69 17.91 9.35
N TRP A 41 -7.63 17.80 8.54
CA TRP A 41 -6.54 16.85 8.72
C TRP A 41 -5.87 17.01 10.10
N VAL A 42 -5.62 18.25 10.54
CA VAL A 42 -4.97 18.56 11.83
C VAL A 42 -5.81 18.07 13.01
N ARG A 43 -7.13 18.02 12.85
CA ARG A 43 -8.03 17.55 13.90
C ARG A 43 -7.89 16.06 14.17
N VAL A 44 -7.65 15.25 13.12
CA VAL A 44 -7.53 13.78 13.20
C VAL A 44 -6.08 13.37 13.42
N LEU A 45 -5.14 13.97 12.69
CA LEU A 45 -3.70 13.73 12.77
C LEU A 45 -2.97 15.08 12.97
N PRO A 46 -2.77 15.53 14.22
CA PRO A 46 -2.15 16.83 14.50
C PRO A 46 -0.74 17.01 13.92
N ASP A 47 0.04 15.93 13.88
CA ASP A 47 1.39 15.91 13.28
C ASP A 47 1.36 15.49 11.79
N GLY A 48 0.14 15.31 11.25
CA GLY A 48 -0.15 14.88 9.88
C GLY A 48 0.02 13.39 9.60
N ARG A 49 0.72 12.65 10.46
CA ARG A 49 0.93 11.20 10.38
C ARG A 49 0.99 10.58 11.76
N GLY A 50 0.88 9.25 11.82
CA GLY A 50 1.11 8.48 13.04
C GLY A 50 -0.11 8.50 13.97
N THR A 51 0.06 9.04 15.18
CA THR A 51 -0.92 8.87 16.27
C THR A 51 -2.24 9.56 15.96
N VAL A 52 -3.32 8.77 15.92
CA VAL A 52 -4.69 9.26 15.70
C VAL A 52 -5.22 9.95 16.96
N LYS A 53 -5.84 11.11 16.77
CA LYS A 53 -6.63 11.78 17.81
C LYS A 53 -8.08 11.34 17.72
N GLU A 54 -8.44 10.28 18.44
CA GLU A 54 -9.79 9.67 18.43
C GLU A 54 -10.91 10.70 18.61
N ALA A 55 -10.78 11.60 19.60
CA ALA A 55 -11.77 12.64 19.84
C ALA A 55 -12.00 13.58 18.64
N GLY A 56 -11.01 13.73 17.76
CA GLY A 56 -11.12 14.46 16.50
C GLY A 56 -11.89 13.69 15.44
N LEU A 57 -11.64 12.38 15.32
CA LEU A 57 -12.34 11.49 14.40
C LEU A 57 -13.82 11.30 14.80
N ASP A 58 -14.10 11.21 16.10
CA ASP A 58 -15.46 11.09 16.67
C ASP A 58 -16.35 12.29 16.34
N VAL A 59 -15.78 13.45 16.01
CA VAL A 59 -16.57 14.60 15.54
C VAL A 59 -17.24 14.28 14.21
N TYR A 60 -16.51 13.71 13.26
CA TYR A 60 -17.04 13.41 11.93
C TYR A 60 -18.00 12.22 11.95
N ASP A 61 -17.76 11.26 12.85
CA ASP A 61 -18.70 10.18 13.14
C ASP A 61 -20.07 10.73 13.58
N ARG A 62 -20.07 11.61 14.60
CA ARG A 62 -21.32 12.25 15.09
C ARG A 62 -21.98 13.16 14.06
N LEU A 63 -21.21 13.94 13.30
CA LEU A 63 -21.74 14.78 12.23
C LEU A 63 -22.48 13.94 11.18
N THR A 64 -21.90 12.79 10.81
CA THR A 64 -22.47 11.87 9.83
C THR A 64 -23.79 11.30 10.35
N ASP A 65 -23.83 10.79 11.58
CA ASP A 65 -25.05 10.29 12.21
C ASP A 65 -26.12 11.37 12.36
N ALA A 66 -25.73 12.59 12.73
CA ALA A 66 -26.64 13.71 12.90
C ALA A 66 -27.32 14.12 11.60
N LEU A 67 -26.63 14.06 10.45
CA LEU A 67 -27.22 14.32 9.13
C LEU A 67 -28.19 13.22 8.73
N LEU A 68 -27.78 11.95 8.88
CA LEU A 68 -28.63 10.81 8.55
C LEU A 68 -29.90 10.76 9.39
N ALA A 69 -29.81 11.05 10.69
CA ALA A 69 -30.96 11.13 11.60
C ALA A 69 -31.99 12.20 11.16
N ARG A 70 -31.56 13.19 10.36
CA ARG A 70 -32.41 14.25 9.80
C ARG A 70 -32.87 13.98 8.37
N GLY A 71 -32.50 12.82 7.79
CA GLY A 71 -32.82 12.49 6.41
C GLY A 71 -32.03 13.31 5.39
N ILE A 72 -30.85 13.82 5.77
CA ILE A 72 -29.96 14.58 4.89
C ILE A 72 -28.79 13.67 4.49
N ARG A 73 -28.43 13.67 3.21
CA ARG A 73 -27.26 12.93 2.70
C ARG A 73 -25.97 13.58 3.17
N PRO A 74 -25.12 12.91 3.95
CA PRO A 74 -23.83 13.46 4.33
C PRO A 74 -22.85 13.35 3.16
N CYS A 75 -22.28 14.48 2.76
CA CYS A 75 -21.17 14.56 1.82
C CYS A 75 -19.92 15.02 2.57
N ALA A 76 -18.75 14.61 2.10
CA ALA A 76 -17.49 15.00 2.73
C ALA A 76 -16.49 15.55 1.72
N THR A 77 -15.73 16.56 2.13
CA THR A 77 -14.53 17.01 1.44
C THR A 77 -13.32 16.83 2.35
N LEU A 78 -12.36 16.00 1.96
CA LEU A 78 -11.24 15.56 2.81
C LEU A 78 -10.14 16.62 2.98
N HIS A 79 -10.01 17.54 2.03
CA HIS A 79 -9.07 18.67 2.14
C HIS A 79 -9.67 19.96 1.59
N HIS A 80 -9.68 21.01 2.42
CA HIS A 80 -10.21 22.33 2.09
C HIS A 80 -9.35 23.52 2.59
N GLY A 81 -8.30 23.27 3.35
CA GLY A 81 -7.56 24.32 4.05
C GLY A 81 -6.06 24.06 4.18
N GLU A 82 -5.50 24.33 5.36
CA GLU A 82 -4.07 24.20 5.60
C GLU A 82 -3.66 22.76 5.93
N LEU A 83 -2.42 22.42 5.58
CA LEU A 83 -1.79 21.18 6.04
C LEU A 83 -1.36 21.33 7.52
N PRO A 84 -1.25 20.22 8.27
CA PRO A 84 -0.54 20.20 9.54
C PRO A 84 0.84 20.85 9.44
N ALA A 85 1.21 21.66 10.44
CA ALA A 85 2.44 22.44 10.43
C ALA A 85 3.69 21.55 10.24
N VAL A 86 3.69 20.35 10.83
CA VAL A 86 4.76 19.35 10.67
C VAL A 86 4.93 18.94 9.21
N LEU A 87 3.84 18.74 8.46
CA LEU A 87 3.92 18.42 7.03
C LEU A 87 4.40 19.62 6.21
N MET A 88 4.01 20.84 6.61
CA MET A 88 4.51 22.08 5.99
C MET A 88 6.03 22.23 6.17
N ASP A 89 6.56 21.93 7.36
CA ASP A 89 8.00 21.91 7.66
C ASP A 89 8.74 20.87 6.80
N MET A 90 8.07 19.76 6.47
CA MET A 90 8.56 18.72 5.54
C MET A 90 8.39 19.08 4.05
N GLY A 91 7.97 20.30 3.73
CA GLY A 91 7.83 20.81 2.36
C GLY A 91 6.39 20.96 1.86
N GLY A 92 5.40 20.46 2.62
CA GLY A 92 3.98 20.52 2.30
C GLY A 92 3.67 19.88 0.95
N TRP A 93 2.80 20.52 0.15
CA TRP A 93 2.44 20.05 -1.19
C TRP A 93 3.61 19.99 -2.20
N ARG A 94 4.78 20.57 -1.88
CA ARG A 94 5.97 20.45 -2.73
C ARG A 94 6.73 19.15 -2.52
N ASN A 95 6.46 18.44 -1.43
CA ASN A 95 6.98 17.10 -1.16
C ASN A 95 6.07 16.08 -1.85
N ARG A 96 6.64 15.11 -2.56
CA ARG A 96 5.86 14.07 -3.26
C ARG A 96 5.15 13.14 -2.28
N ASP A 97 5.78 12.87 -1.13
CA ASP A 97 5.29 11.88 -0.14
C ASP A 97 3.95 12.29 0.47
N VAL A 98 3.61 13.58 0.44
CA VAL A 98 2.31 14.10 0.91
C VAL A 98 1.13 13.43 0.22
N ALA A 99 1.30 12.98 -1.04
CA ALA A 99 0.26 12.30 -1.78
C ALA A 99 -0.02 10.89 -1.22
N GLY A 100 0.99 10.24 -0.65
CA GLY A 100 0.83 8.98 0.07
C GLY A 100 0.21 9.22 1.45
N TRP A 101 0.73 10.19 2.20
CA TRP A 101 0.21 10.52 3.53
C TRP A 101 -1.25 10.96 3.51
N PHE A 102 -1.67 11.67 2.46
CA PHE A 102 -3.07 12.05 2.28
C PHE A 102 -3.96 10.84 1.97
N ALA A 103 -3.43 9.84 1.28
CA ALA A 103 -4.13 8.58 1.06
C ALA A 103 -4.32 7.80 2.37
N ASP A 104 -3.29 7.74 3.23
CA ASP A 104 -3.39 7.13 4.56
C ASP A 104 -4.40 7.86 5.45
N PHE A 105 -4.41 9.19 5.41
CA PHE A 105 -5.41 10.00 6.11
C PHE A 105 -6.83 9.74 5.56
N THR A 106 -6.97 9.64 4.24
CA THR A 106 -8.23 9.31 3.58
C THR A 106 -8.75 7.94 4.01
N ASP A 107 -7.88 6.93 3.99
CA ASP A 107 -8.17 5.57 4.47
C ASP A 107 -8.64 5.60 5.92
N LEU A 108 -7.87 6.23 6.82
CA LEU A 108 -8.21 6.32 8.25
C LEU A 108 -9.61 6.90 8.48
N VAL A 109 -9.95 8.00 7.80
CA VAL A 109 -11.25 8.64 8.02
C VAL A 109 -12.36 7.84 7.36
N MET A 110 -12.18 7.36 6.13
CA MET A 110 -13.23 6.65 5.40
C MET A 110 -13.46 5.24 5.93
N SER A 111 -12.47 4.59 6.51
CA SER A 111 -12.63 3.36 7.29
C SER A 111 -13.58 3.53 8.49
N ARG A 112 -13.74 4.75 9.02
CA ARG A 112 -14.63 5.03 10.16
C ARG A 112 -16.05 5.41 9.77
N ILE A 113 -16.21 6.19 8.70
CA ILE A 113 -17.51 6.81 8.34
C ILE A 113 -17.98 6.53 6.91
N GLY A 114 -17.14 5.94 6.05
CA GLY A 114 -17.40 5.79 4.61
C GLY A 114 -18.65 4.97 4.27
N ASP A 115 -19.09 4.09 5.18
CA ASP A 115 -20.29 3.26 5.06
C ASP A 115 -21.58 4.08 5.14
N ARG A 116 -21.48 5.27 5.73
CA ARG A 116 -22.58 6.20 5.96
C ARG A 116 -22.50 7.45 5.11
N ILE A 117 -21.37 7.70 4.44
CA ILE A 117 -21.16 8.88 3.60
C ILE A 117 -21.79 8.67 2.22
N PHE A 118 -22.67 9.58 1.80
CA PHE A 118 -23.32 9.51 0.49
C PHE A 118 -22.35 9.80 -0.67
N SER A 119 -21.48 10.80 -0.52
CA SER A 119 -20.56 11.24 -1.57
C SER A 119 -19.30 11.91 -1.01
N VAL A 120 -18.15 11.73 -1.67
CA VAL A 120 -16.86 12.31 -1.24
C VAL A 120 -16.11 12.98 -2.39
N ALA A 121 -15.53 14.15 -2.11
CA ALA A 121 -14.44 14.73 -2.89
C ALA A 121 -13.14 14.72 -2.08
N PRO A 122 -12.01 14.22 -2.64
CA PRO A 122 -10.74 14.27 -1.93
C PRO A 122 -10.28 15.69 -1.61
N ILE A 123 -10.25 16.56 -2.63
CA ILE A 123 -9.66 17.90 -2.51
C ILE A 123 -10.63 18.90 -3.11
N SER A 124 -10.92 19.97 -2.36
CA SER A 124 -11.69 21.11 -2.83
C SER A 124 -10.79 22.13 -3.50
N PHE A 125 -11.13 22.55 -4.73
CA PHE A 125 -10.55 23.70 -5.43
C PHE A 125 -9.02 23.83 -5.29
N PRO A 126 -8.26 22.83 -5.78
CA PRO A 126 -6.81 22.75 -5.59
C PRO A 126 -6.04 23.96 -6.15
N SER A 127 -6.65 24.71 -7.08
CA SER A 127 -6.09 25.94 -7.62
C SER A 127 -5.83 27.03 -6.57
N HIS A 128 -6.56 27.08 -5.46
CA HIS A 128 -6.26 28.05 -4.40
C HIS A 128 -4.87 27.85 -3.79
N ALA A 129 -4.48 26.60 -3.52
CA ALA A 129 -3.15 26.27 -3.01
C ALA A 129 -2.05 26.49 -4.05
N VAL A 130 -2.35 26.23 -5.34
CA VAL A 130 -1.44 26.55 -6.44
C VAL A 130 -1.24 28.06 -6.58
N GLY A 131 -2.33 28.84 -6.46
CA GLY A 131 -2.37 30.30 -6.50
C GLY A 131 -1.50 30.98 -5.45
N ALA A 132 -1.45 30.40 -4.24
CA ALA A 132 -0.60 30.87 -3.15
C ALA A 132 0.91 30.88 -3.51
N HIS A 133 1.35 29.97 -4.39
CA HIS A 133 2.73 29.88 -4.86
C HIS A 133 2.99 30.61 -6.19
N SER A 134 1.95 30.93 -6.97
CA SER A 134 2.05 31.64 -8.25
C SER A 134 1.98 33.16 -8.12
N GLY A 135 1.63 33.69 -6.94
CA GLY A 135 1.77 35.11 -6.59
C GLY A 135 0.50 35.94 -6.64
N GLU A 136 -0.70 35.36 -6.56
CA GLU A 136 -1.95 36.14 -6.45
C GLU A 136 -2.08 36.89 -5.10
N SER A 137 -1.27 36.54 -4.09
CA SER A 137 -1.29 37.15 -2.75
C SER A 137 0.05 37.77 -2.32
N HIS A 138 1.07 37.79 -3.19
CA HIS A 138 2.41 38.27 -2.88
C HIS A 138 2.89 39.33 -3.90
N ALA A 139 3.72 40.26 -3.44
CA ALA A 139 4.27 41.33 -4.29
C ALA A 139 4.97 40.76 -5.55
N PRO A 140 4.89 41.45 -6.71
CA PRO A 140 5.55 41.02 -7.94
C PRO A 140 7.06 40.83 -7.71
N GLY A 141 7.55 39.58 -7.81
CA GLY A 141 8.96 39.22 -7.58
C GLY A 141 9.22 38.00 -6.69
N GLN A 142 8.18 37.44 -6.06
CA GLN A 142 8.24 36.22 -5.20
C GLN A 142 7.60 34.98 -5.83
N GLN A 143 7.45 34.94 -7.16
CA GLN A 143 6.83 33.82 -7.87
C GLN A 143 7.82 32.65 -8.02
N ASP A 144 7.44 31.46 -7.54
CA ASP A 144 8.24 30.24 -7.73
C ASP A 144 7.48 29.22 -8.59
N ALA A 145 7.75 29.26 -9.90
CA ALA A 145 7.18 28.35 -10.88
C ALA A 145 7.44 26.87 -10.54
N ARG A 146 8.56 26.55 -9.88
CA ARG A 146 8.87 25.18 -9.44
C ARG A 146 7.93 24.75 -8.31
N SER A 147 7.74 25.61 -7.30
CA SER A 147 6.83 25.31 -6.19
C SER A 147 5.38 25.20 -6.63
N ALA A 148 4.90 26.11 -7.49
CA ALA A 148 3.53 26.06 -8.02
C ALA A 148 3.27 24.79 -8.85
N THR A 149 4.19 24.45 -9.77
CA THR A 149 4.07 23.26 -10.63
C THR A 149 4.08 21.96 -9.82
N ARG A 150 4.96 21.84 -8.82
CA ARG A 150 5.02 20.65 -7.96
C ARG A 150 3.82 20.51 -7.05
N THR A 151 3.38 21.63 -6.45
CA THR A 151 2.15 21.66 -5.64
C THR A 151 0.95 21.18 -6.45
N MET A 152 0.79 21.71 -7.67
CA MET A 152 -0.24 21.25 -8.59
C MET A 152 -0.16 19.75 -8.85
N HIS A 153 1.02 19.25 -9.24
CA HIS A 153 1.20 17.84 -9.58
C HIS A 153 0.93 16.91 -8.39
N HIS A 154 1.51 17.20 -7.22
CA HIS A 154 1.35 16.34 -6.05
C HIS A 154 -0.05 16.40 -5.44
N MET A 155 -0.77 17.53 -5.52
CA MET A 155 -2.18 17.58 -5.14
C MET A 155 -3.05 16.72 -6.06
N MET A 156 -2.76 16.72 -7.37
CA MET A 156 -3.46 15.83 -8.31
C MET A 156 -3.13 14.36 -8.06
N LEU A 157 -1.87 14.06 -7.72
CA LEU A 157 -1.47 12.70 -7.33
C LEU A 157 -2.18 12.28 -6.03
N ALA A 158 -2.26 13.19 -5.04
CA ALA A 158 -2.98 12.96 -3.79
C ALA A 158 -4.48 12.72 -4.01
N HIS A 159 -5.10 13.46 -4.94
CA HIS A 159 -6.48 13.23 -5.37
C HIS A 159 -6.66 11.81 -5.91
N GLY A 160 -5.82 11.39 -6.87
CA GLY A 160 -5.89 10.05 -7.45
C GLY A 160 -5.67 8.93 -6.43
N ASN A 161 -4.69 9.08 -5.55
CA ASN A 161 -4.43 8.12 -4.46
C ASN A 161 -5.62 8.02 -3.49
N ALA A 162 -6.21 9.15 -3.10
CA ALA A 162 -7.38 9.18 -2.22
C ALA A 162 -8.61 8.50 -2.85
N ILE A 163 -8.86 8.71 -4.16
CA ILE A 163 -9.89 7.98 -4.90
C ILE A 163 -9.62 6.47 -4.82
N ASN A 164 -8.40 6.03 -5.12
CA ASN A 164 -8.04 4.61 -5.07
C ASN A 164 -8.18 4.01 -3.66
N ALA A 165 -7.85 4.77 -2.60
CA ALA A 165 -8.03 4.33 -1.21
C ALA A 165 -9.50 4.07 -0.90
N MET A 166 -10.37 5.03 -1.23
CA MET A 166 -11.82 4.89 -1.04
C MET A 166 -12.44 3.79 -1.91
N ARG A 167 -11.94 3.57 -3.14
CA ARG A 167 -12.36 2.43 -3.97
C ARG A 167 -11.94 1.09 -3.37
N GLY A 168 -10.74 1.00 -2.78
CA GLY A 168 -10.29 -0.19 -2.06
C GLY A 168 -11.19 -0.55 -0.88
N LEU A 169 -11.84 0.45 -0.29
CA LEU A 169 -12.87 0.31 0.73
C LEU A 169 -14.27 -0.01 0.19
N GLY A 170 -14.49 -0.08 -1.13
CA GLY A 170 -15.80 -0.36 -1.73
C GLY A 170 -16.68 0.87 -2.00
N MET A 171 -16.17 2.09 -1.82
CA MET A 171 -16.99 3.29 -2.02
C MET A 171 -17.29 3.54 -3.51
N THR A 172 -18.52 3.94 -3.83
CA THR A 172 -19.05 3.98 -5.21
C THR A 172 -19.54 5.35 -5.69
N ASN A 173 -19.43 6.40 -4.87
CA ASN A 173 -19.89 7.75 -5.22
C ASN A 173 -18.82 8.80 -4.88
N LEU A 174 -17.77 8.82 -5.68
CA LEU A 174 -16.56 9.63 -5.49
C LEU A 174 -16.39 10.59 -6.66
N GLY A 175 -16.02 11.84 -6.37
CA GLY A 175 -15.85 12.84 -7.40
C GLY A 175 -14.71 13.82 -7.15
N ALA A 176 -14.64 14.83 -7.99
CA ALA A 176 -13.65 15.90 -7.92
C ALA A 176 -14.32 17.27 -7.89
N GLU A 177 -13.85 18.15 -7.00
CA GLU A 177 -14.26 19.56 -6.94
C GLU A 177 -13.18 20.42 -7.59
N VAL A 178 -13.45 20.95 -8.79
CA VAL A 178 -12.47 21.71 -9.56
C VAL A 178 -13.06 23.07 -9.95
N GLY A 179 -12.22 24.10 -9.95
CA GLY A 179 -12.62 25.42 -10.46
C GLY A 179 -12.93 25.39 -11.96
N ASN A 180 -13.65 26.40 -12.44
CA ASN A 180 -13.99 26.53 -13.86
C ASN A 180 -12.73 26.43 -14.76
N PRO A 181 -12.68 25.50 -15.74
CA PRO A 181 -11.49 25.27 -16.59
C PRO A 181 -11.08 26.50 -17.41
N ILE A 182 -11.98 27.44 -17.64
CA ILE A 182 -11.75 28.65 -18.43
C ILE A 182 -10.92 29.69 -17.64
N ASN A 183 -10.88 29.59 -16.30
CA ASN A 183 -10.14 30.49 -15.40
C ASN A 183 -8.86 29.82 -14.87
N ASP A 184 -7.91 29.51 -15.76
CA ASP A 184 -6.59 28.92 -15.43
C ASP A 184 -6.59 27.51 -14.79
N ASN A 185 -7.76 26.89 -14.57
CA ASN A 185 -7.86 25.53 -14.02
C ASN A 185 -7.67 24.42 -15.07
N ARG A 186 -7.56 24.75 -16.36
CA ARG A 186 -7.41 23.78 -17.47
C ARG A 186 -6.36 22.69 -17.23
N PRO A 187 -5.16 22.97 -16.68
CA PRO A 187 -4.18 21.92 -16.39
C PRO A 187 -4.69 20.83 -15.44
N LEU A 188 -5.54 21.19 -14.48
CA LEU A 188 -6.14 20.26 -13.52
C LEU A 188 -7.13 19.33 -14.22
N TRP A 189 -7.98 19.91 -15.06
CA TRP A 189 -8.97 19.17 -15.85
C TRP A 189 -8.32 18.22 -16.86
N ASP A 190 -7.33 18.68 -17.62
CA ASP A 190 -6.61 17.84 -18.58
C ASP A 190 -5.89 16.68 -17.86
N CYS A 191 -5.35 16.91 -16.65
CA CYS A 191 -4.73 15.84 -15.86
C CYS A 191 -5.73 14.76 -15.43
N ILE A 192 -6.88 15.14 -14.87
CA ILE A 192 -7.89 14.20 -14.36
C ILE A 192 -8.51 13.40 -15.52
N PHE A 193 -8.92 14.07 -16.60
CA PHE A 193 -9.75 13.45 -17.64
C PHE A 193 -8.98 12.98 -18.87
N LYS A 194 -7.86 13.64 -19.20
CA LYS A 194 -7.04 13.32 -20.38
C LYS A 194 -5.70 12.70 -20.03
N LYS A 195 -5.37 12.60 -18.74
CA LYS A 195 -4.09 12.06 -18.24
C LYS A 195 -2.88 12.73 -18.89
N ALA A 196 -2.98 14.05 -19.07
CA ALA A 196 -1.96 14.86 -19.72
C ALA A 196 -2.00 16.31 -19.22
N TYR A 197 -0.87 17.00 -19.30
CA TYR A 197 -0.86 18.46 -19.24
C TYR A 197 -1.15 19.05 -20.62
N PRO A 198 -1.77 20.25 -20.71
CA PRO A 198 -2.00 20.91 -21.98
C PRO A 198 -0.67 21.16 -22.72
N ASP A 199 -0.57 20.77 -24.00
CA ASP A 199 0.64 20.95 -24.82
C ASP A 199 1.17 22.40 -24.84
N THR A 200 0.24 23.36 -24.78
CA THR A 200 0.53 24.79 -24.75
C THR A 200 1.24 25.24 -23.48
N LEU A 201 1.06 24.51 -22.37
CA LEU A 201 1.69 24.79 -21.08
C LEU A 201 2.82 23.83 -20.75
N LEU A 202 2.84 22.63 -21.34
CA LEU A 202 3.82 21.59 -21.02
C LEU A 202 5.26 22.08 -21.16
N LYS A 203 5.60 22.80 -22.24
CA LYS A 203 6.95 23.38 -22.43
C LYS A 203 7.41 24.30 -21.28
N ARG A 204 6.46 24.92 -20.57
CA ARG A 204 6.73 25.79 -19.42
C ARG A 204 6.75 25.02 -18.10
N LEU A 205 5.91 23.99 -17.97
CA LEU A 205 5.76 23.20 -16.74
C LEU A 205 6.83 22.11 -16.62
N GLU A 206 7.21 21.48 -17.73
CA GLU A 206 8.09 20.31 -17.78
C GLU A 206 9.43 20.49 -17.03
N PRO A 207 10.14 21.63 -17.12
CA PRO A 207 11.37 21.85 -16.33
C PRO A 207 11.17 21.87 -14.81
N HIS A 208 9.91 22.00 -14.37
CA HIS A 208 9.51 22.16 -12.98
C HIS A 208 8.76 20.95 -12.42
N LEU A 209 8.24 20.05 -13.28
CA LEU A 209 7.59 18.81 -12.88
C LEU A 209 8.56 17.88 -12.12
N PRO A 210 8.04 17.01 -11.25
CA PRO A 210 8.87 15.98 -10.60
C PRO A 210 9.45 15.01 -11.64
N VAL A 211 10.56 14.36 -11.27
CA VAL A 211 11.13 13.28 -12.09
C VAL A 211 10.12 12.14 -12.15
N GLY A 212 9.85 11.61 -13.35
CA GLY A 212 8.89 10.51 -13.54
C GLY A 212 7.41 10.91 -13.46
N TRP A 213 7.08 12.20 -13.56
CA TRP A 213 5.70 12.70 -13.47
C TRP A 213 4.71 12.03 -14.44
N GLN A 214 5.18 11.45 -15.54
CA GLN A 214 4.36 10.74 -16.51
C GLN A 214 3.74 9.47 -15.91
N ASP A 215 4.47 8.79 -15.02
CA ASP A 215 4.03 7.54 -14.39
C ASP A 215 2.87 7.80 -13.42
N ASP A 216 2.80 9.02 -12.86
CA ASP A 216 1.75 9.47 -11.94
C ASP A 216 0.40 9.76 -12.65
N LEU A 217 0.39 10.07 -13.95
CA LEU A 217 -0.83 10.45 -14.69
C LEU A 217 -1.90 9.34 -14.73
N GLY A 218 -1.47 8.08 -14.66
CA GLY A 218 -2.37 6.94 -14.58
C GLY A 218 -3.21 6.96 -13.31
N ILE A 219 -2.57 7.29 -12.18
CA ILE A 219 -3.17 7.41 -10.85
C ILE A 219 -4.01 8.69 -10.75
N ILE A 220 -3.49 9.81 -11.23
CA ILE A 220 -4.18 11.11 -11.21
C ILE A 220 -5.55 11.02 -11.90
N GLY A 221 -5.62 10.34 -13.05
CA GLY A 221 -6.86 10.12 -13.78
C GLY A 221 -7.60 8.85 -13.35
N ALA A 222 -7.67 8.58 -12.03
CA ALA A 222 -8.55 7.56 -11.46
C ALA A 222 -10.02 7.86 -11.83
N ALA A 223 -10.81 6.81 -12.05
CA ALA A 223 -12.18 6.96 -12.53
C ALA A 223 -13.11 7.60 -11.47
N LEU A 224 -13.77 8.68 -11.86
CA LEU A 224 -14.72 9.44 -11.04
C LEU A 224 -16.17 9.06 -11.38
N ASP A 225 -17.07 9.22 -10.42
CA ASP A 225 -18.52 9.03 -10.58
C ASP A 225 -19.24 10.36 -10.87
N TRP A 226 -18.60 11.48 -10.54
CA TRP A 226 -19.09 12.82 -10.83
C TRP A 226 -17.95 13.84 -10.78
N CYS A 227 -18.21 15.04 -11.30
CA CYS A 227 -17.33 16.19 -11.07
C CYS A 227 -18.15 17.43 -10.70
N ALA A 228 -17.54 18.34 -9.95
CA ALA A 228 -18.15 19.61 -9.59
C ALA A 228 -17.38 20.77 -10.21
N LEU A 229 -18.14 21.71 -10.78
CA LEU A 229 -17.65 23.01 -11.20
C LEU A 229 -17.84 24.04 -10.09
N GLY A 230 -16.74 24.58 -9.60
CA GLY A 230 -16.74 25.71 -8.68
C GLY A 230 -16.85 27.05 -9.38
N TYR A 231 -17.72 27.91 -8.85
CA TYR A 231 -17.80 29.32 -9.20
C TYR A 231 -17.46 30.18 -7.97
N THR A 232 -16.56 31.15 -8.15
CA THR A 232 -16.15 32.08 -7.08
C THR A 232 -17.02 33.34 -7.05
N VAL A 233 -16.78 34.24 -6.10
CA VAL A 233 -17.49 35.53 -5.97
C VAL A 233 -17.33 36.47 -7.17
N HIS A 234 -16.35 36.22 -8.04
CA HIS A 234 -16.10 37.02 -9.24
C HIS A 234 -16.60 36.36 -10.52
N ASP A 235 -17.12 35.13 -10.42
CA ASP A 235 -17.56 34.34 -11.57
C ASP A 235 -19.09 34.32 -11.66
N GLN A 236 -19.62 34.48 -12.86
CA GLN A 236 -21.02 34.15 -13.14
C GLN A 236 -21.10 32.77 -13.78
N VAL A 237 -22.07 31.96 -13.36
CA VAL A 237 -22.41 30.71 -14.04
C VAL A 237 -22.93 31.03 -15.44
N LYS A 238 -22.25 30.50 -16.45
CA LYS A 238 -22.66 30.64 -17.86
C LYS A 238 -23.00 29.27 -18.43
N PRO A 239 -24.10 29.13 -19.19
CA PRO A 239 -24.44 27.87 -19.86
C PRO A 239 -23.30 27.36 -20.76
N ALA A 240 -22.61 28.28 -21.45
CA ALA A 240 -21.51 27.95 -22.34
C ALA A 240 -20.32 27.29 -21.61
N ASP A 241 -20.06 27.64 -20.36
CA ASP A 241 -18.98 27.04 -19.56
C ASP A 241 -19.33 25.57 -19.24
N LEU A 242 -20.60 25.32 -18.89
CA LEU A 242 -21.12 23.98 -18.59
C LEU A 242 -21.15 23.10 -19.86
N GLU A 243 -21.54 23.66 -21.00
CA GLU A 243 -21.49 23.00 -22.31
C GLU A 243 -20.05 22.64 -22.71
N CYS A 244 -19.09 23.54 -22.49
CA CYS A 244 -17.67 23.29 -22.76
C CYS A 244 -17.13 22.15 -21.88
N VAL A 245 -17.47 22.13 -20.59
CA VAL A 245 -17.08 21.06 -19.67
C VAL A 245 -17.65 19.71 -20.11
N GLN A 246 -18.90 19.69 -20.56
CA GLN A 246 -19.51 18.48 -21.13
C GLN A 246 -18.73 17.96 -22.34
N GLN A 247 -18.50 18.83 -23.31
CA GLN A 247 -17.91 18.46 -24.59
C GLN A 247 -16.46 18.01 -24.45
N ASP A 248 -15.67 18.71 -23.62
CA ASP A 248 -14.23 18.53 -23.57
C ASP A 248 -13.77 17.49 -22.52
N TYR A 249 -14.61 17.18 -21.52
CA TYR A 249 -14.21 16.38 -20.37
C TYR A 249 -15.24 15.33 -19.96
N THR A 250 -16.42 15.76 -19.51
CA THR A 250 -17.31 14.91 -18.69
C THR A 250 -18.20 14.00 -19.53
N ARG A 251 -18.58 14.42 -20.75
CA ARG A 251 -19.50 13.71 -21.63
C ARG A 251 -20.83 13.41 -20.93
N ASP A 252 -21.01 12.16 -20.49
CA ASP A 252 -22.21 11.68 -19.79
C ASP A 252 -22.01 11.65 -18.26
N LEU A 253 -20.80 11.92 -17.77
CA LEU A 253 -20.48 11.94 -16.35
C LEU A 253 -21.29 13.05 -15.64
N PRO A 254 -21.97 12.74 -14.53
CA PRO A 254 -22.70 13.73 -13.74
C PRO A 254 -21.87 14.97 -13.38
N VAL A 255 -22.46 16.14 -13.61
CA VAL A 255 -21.89 17.45 -13.23
C VAL A 255 -22.68 18.06 -12.08
N TYR A 256 -21.97 18.52 -11.05
CA TYR A 256 -22.53 19.34 -9.98
C TYR A 256 -22.04 20.78 -10.08
N VAL A 257 -22.90 21.74 -9.77
CA VAL A 257 -22.51 23.16 -9.72
C VAL A 257 -22.31 23.55 -8.26
N PHE A 258 -21.09 23.93 -7.90
CA PHE A 258 -20.72 24.38 -6.56
C PHE A 258 -20.57 25.89 -6.56
N ASP A 259 -21.49 26.53 -5.85
CA ASP A 259 -21.51 27.96 -5.64
C ASP A 259 -20.72 28.30 -4.37
N ASN A 260 -19.47 28.72 -4.55
CA ASN A 260 -18.47 28.88 -3.50
C ASN A 260 -18.38 30.34 -2.99
N ARG A 261 -19.48 31.07 -3.03
CA ARG A 261 -19.52 32.49 -2.68
C ARG A 261 -19.78 32.64 -1.18
N THR A 262 -18.79 32.68 -0.28
CA THR A 262 -18.98 33.22 1.10
C THR A 262 -17.65 33.37 1.84
N ALA A 263 -17.27 34.62 2.14
CA ALA A 263 -16.54 35.04 3.37
C ALA A 263 -16.23 36.55 3.39
N ASN A 264 -16.08 37.22 2.24
CA ASN A 264 -15.70 38.65 2.18
C ASN A 264 -16.79 39.60 1.65
N SER A 265 -18.00 39.11 1.40
CA SER A 265 -19.12 39.92 0.89
C SER A 265 -19.94 40.59 2.01
N LEU A 266 -19.28 41.14 3.04
CA LEU A 266 -19.90 42.07 4.01
C LEU A 266 -20.43 43.36 3.35
N HIS A 267 -20.37 43.47 2.01
CA HIS A 267 -20.71 44.65 1.21
C HIS A 267 -21.76 44.42 0.11
N LEU A 268 -22.26 43.20 -0.12
CA LEU A 268 -23.35 42.97 -1.07
C LEU A 268 -24.71 43.20 -0.40
N GLN A 269 -25.59 43.97 -1.03
CA GLN A 269 -26.97 44.15 -0.55
C GLN A 269 -27.81 42.90 -0.88
N HIS A 270 -28.85 42.63 -0.08
CA HIS A 270 -29.72 41.44 -0.20
C HIS A 270 -30.30 41.21 -1.62
N ASP A 271 -30.62 42.29 -2.33
CA ASP A 271 -31.21 42.23 -3.67
C ASP A 271 -30.21 41.73 -4.73
N ASP A 272 -28.92 42.00 -4.56
CA ASP A 272 -27.87 41.54 -5.48
C ASP A 272 -27.68 40.01 -5.38
N TRP A 273 -27.76 39.47 -4.16
CA TRP A 273 -27.59 38.04 -3.93
C TRP A 273 -28.73 37.18 -4.51
N THR A 274 -29.97 37.61 -4.26
CA THR A 274 -31.17 36.91 -4.78
C THR A 274 -31.17 36.89 -6.29
N ARG A 275 -30.79 38.02 -6.91
CA ARG A 275 -30.64 38.12 -8.36
C ARG A 275 -29.57 37.17 -8.88
N ASP A 276 -28.44 37.04 -8.20
CA ASP A 276 -27.37 36.18 -8.68
C ASP A 276 -27.68 34.68 -8.55
N VAL A 277 -28.32 34.23 -7.46
CA VAL A 277 -28.77 32.83 -7.35
C VAL A 277 -29.79 32.51 -8.45
N ASP A 278 -30.71 33.44 -8.74
CA ASP A 278 -31.69 33.30 -9.83
C ASP A 278 -31.01 33.21 -11.20
N LEU A 279 -29.97 34.01 -11.44
CA LEU A 279 -29.14 33.95 -12.65
C LEU A 279 -28.40 32.62 -12.77
N HIS A 280 -27.83 32.12 -11.67
CA HIS A 280 -27.11 30.84 -11.65
C HIS A 280 -28.06 29.67 -11.94
N LEU A 281 -29.19 29.61 -11.23
CA LEU A 281 -30.21 28.59 -11.48
C LEU A 281 -30.79 28.68 -12.89
N THR A 282 -30.92 29.88 -13.44
CA THR A 282 -31.29 30.07 -14.85
C THR A 282 -30.24 29.49 -15.79
N ALA A 283 -28.95 29.77 -15.57
CA ALA A 283 -27.88 29.23 -16.39
C ALA A 283 -27.79 27.69 -16.31
N VAL A 284 -28.01 27.13 -15.11
CA VAL A 284 -28.07 25.67 -14.90
C VAL A 284 -29.26 25.07 -15.65
N HIS A 285 -30.43 25.68 -15.55
CA HIS A 285 -31.63 25.22 -16.26
C HIS A 285 -31.43 25.29 -17.79
N ASP A 286 -30.90 26.39 -18.31
CA ASP A 286 -30.62 26.55 -19.74
C ASP A 286 -29.61 25.50 -20.24
N ALA A 287 -28.61 25.14 -19.43
CA ALA A 287 -27.65 24.07 -19.75
C ALA A 287 -28.31 22.67 -19.70
N LEU A 288 -29.21 22.42 -18.74
CA LEU A 288 -30.01 21.19 -18.67
C LEU A 288 -30.87 21.01 -19.93
N GLU A 289 -31.54 22.07 -20.41
CA GLU A 289 -32.33 22.02 -21.65
C GLU A 289 -31.48 21.68 -22.88
N LYS A 290 -30.18 21.99 -22.84
CA LYS A 290 -29.22 21.65 -23.89
C LYS A 290 -28.59 20.25 -23.72
N GLY A 291 -28.97 19.50 -22.70
CA GLY A 291 -28.54 18.13 -22.48
C GLY A 291 -27.22 17.99 -21.70
N VAL A 292 -26.77 19.03 -21.00
CA VAL A 292 -25.64 18.88 -20.06
C VAL A 292 -26.10 18.00 -18.89
N PRO A 293 -25.33 16.98 -18.46
CA PRO A 293 -25.74 16.01 -17.44
C PRO A 293 -25.62 16.57 -16.01
N ILE A 294 -26.25 17.71 -15.75
CA ILE A 294 -26.20 18.37 -14.44
C ILE A 294 -27.11 17.62 -13.47
N LYS A 295 -26.57 17.19 -12.32
CA LYS A 295 -27.28 16.42 -11.30
C LYS A 295 -27.48 17.15 -9.99
N GLY A 296 -26.98 18.37 -9.84
CA GLY A 296 -27.30 19.17 -8.67
C GLY A 296 -26.60 20.52 -8.58
N TYR A 297 -27.03 21.28 -7.58
CA TYR A 297 -26.53 22.61 -7.24
C TYR A 297 -26.25 22.69 -5.73
N PHE A 298 -25.03 23.09 -5.38
CA PHE A 298 -24.51 23.13 -4.01
C PHE A 298 -24.16 24.57 -3.62
N ALA A 299 -24.82 25.10 -2.60
CA ALA A 299 -24.55 26.45 -2.10
C ALA A 299 -23.57 26.45 -0.90
N ARG A 300 -22.74 27.48 -0.77
CA ARG A 300 -21.90 27.74 0.43
C ARG A 300 -22.23 29.15 0.95
N ALA A 301 -22.46 29.46 2.22
CA ALA A 301 -22.38 28.74 3.50
C ALA A 301 -23.59 29.07 4.41
N VAL A 302 -23.81 28.25 5.45
CA VAL A 302 -24.89 28.39 6.45
C VAL A 302 -24.79 29.57 7.47
N PRO A 303 -23.63 30.22 7.77
CA PRO A 303 -23.55 31.16 8.90
C PRO A 303 -24.46 32.40 8.84
N ASP A 304 -24.98 32.75 7.66
CA ASP A 304 -25.80 33.94 7.41
C ASP A 304 -27.28 33.65 7.13
N ILE A 305 -27.72 32.38 7.18
CA ILE A 305 -29.12 32.05 6.89
C ILE A 305 -30.09 32.69 7.91
N ASP A 306 -29.65 32.88 9.16
CA ASP A 306 -30.44 33.44 10.27
C ASP A 306 -29.96 34.80 10.83
N LYS A 307 -28.75 35.28 10.50
CA LYS A 307 -28.19 36.54 11.06
C LYS A 307 -28.61 37.80 10.30
N ALA A 308 -29.40 37.69 9.23
CA ALA A 308 -29.77 38.78 8.34
C ALA A 308 -31.02 39.61 8.78
N GLY A 309 -31.56 39.38 9.97
CA GLY A 309 -32.73 40.12 10.46
C GLY A 309 -34.03 39.76 9.74
N PRO A 310 -35.11 40.58 9.81
CA PRO A 310 -36.47 40.21 9.37
C PRO A 310 -36.65 39.94 7.85
N HIS A 311 -35.58 40.00 7.05
CA HIS A 311 -35.53 39.74 5.61
C HIS A 311 -34.60 38.55 5.28
N ASN A 312 -34.75 37.44 6.02
CA ASN A 312 -33.86 36.27 6.01
C ASN A 312 -33.68 35.59 4.63
N PHE A 313 -32.55 34.87 4.50
CA PHE A 313 -32.16 34.04 3.35
C PHE A 313 -32.90 32.68 3.30
N ALA A 314 -33.28 32.13 4.46
CA ALA A 314 -33.99 30.85 4.57
C ALA A 314 -35.36 30.79 3.82
N PRO A 315 -36.24 31.81 3.90
CA PRO A 315 -37.53 31.81 3.20
C PRO A 315 -37.42 31.74 1.67
N MET A 316 -36.39 32.35 1.09
CA MET A 316 -36.13 32.34 -0.34
C MET A 316 -35.72 30.94 -0.81
N LEU A 317 -34.71 30.34 -0.18
CA LEU A 317 -34.31 28.97 -0.48
C LEU A 317 -35.46 27.99 -0.25
N LYS A 318 -36.25 28.19 0.80
CA LYS A 318 -37.46 27.38 1.04
C LYS A 318 -38.48 27.49 -0.09
N THR A 319 -38.55 28.63 -0.78
CA THR A 319 -39.42 28.81 -1.95
C THR A 319 -38.85 28.08 -3.17
N VAL A 320 -37.54 28.13 -3.39
CA VAL A 320 -36.87 27.35 -4.46
C VAL A 320 -37.01 25.86 -4.19
N LEU A 321 -36.81 25.42 -2.97
CA LEU A 321 -36.80 24.02 -2.57
C LEU A 321 -38.21 23.48 -2.23
N ALA A 322 -39.26 24.28 -2.47
CA ALA A 322 -40.64 23.84 -2.27
C ALA A 322 -41.00 22.75 -3.29
N GLY A 323 -41.35 21.57 -2.80
CA GLY A 323 -41.63 20.38 -3.62
C GLY A 323 -40.90 19.17 -3.04
N GLY A 324 -41.51 17.98 -3.09
CA GLY A 324 -41.03 16.79 -2.37
C GLY A 324 -39.56 16.41 -2.67
N SER A 325 -38.95 15.70 -1.71
CA SER A 325 -37.61 15.12 -1.83
C SER A 325 -37.58 13.90 -2.74
N VAL A 326 -36.42 13.64 -3.35
CA VAL A 326 -36.18 12.44 -4.16
C VAL A 326 -35.81 11.26 -3.27
N SER A 327 -36.38 10.08 -3.56
CA SER A 327 -35.99 8.82 -2.93
C SER A 327 -34.69 8.26 -3.54
N LEU A 328 -33.55 8.84 -3.18
CA LEU A 328 -32.23 8.22 -3.35
C LEU A 328 -31.67 7.79 -1.98
N PRO A 329 -30.76 6.80 -1.92
CA PRO A 329 -30.13 6.38 -0.67
C PRO A 329 -29.56 7.57 0.10
N LEU A 330 -29.73 7.57 1.43
CA LEU A 330 -29.19 8.62 2.30
C LEU A 330 -27.68 8.46 2.53
N ALA A 331 -27.18 7.23 2.37
CA ALA A 331 -25.82 6.78 2.63
C ALA A 331 -25.44 5.69 1.62
N GLN A 332 -24.18 5.26 1.65
CA GLN A 332 -23.82 3.96 1.07
C GLN A 332 -24.66 2.85 1.74
N PRO A 333 -25.01 1.77 1.01
CA PRO A 333 -25.68 0.63 1.62
C PRO A 333 -24.84 0.06 2.78
N VAL A 334 -25.48 -0.27 3.90
CA VAL A 334 -24.80 -0.94 5.02
C VAL A 334 -24.18 -2.25 4.52
N GLY A 335 -22.87 -2.43 4.75
CA GLY A 335 -22.10 -3.55 4.22
C GLY A 335 -21.49 -3.35 2.82
N ALA A 336 -21.66 -2.17 2.21
CA ALA A 336 -20.97 -1.80 0.97
C ALA A 336 -19.47 -1.52 1.19
N MET A 337 -19.06 -1.30 2.44
CA MET A 337 -17.64 -1.16 2.77
C MET A 337 -16.97 -2.52 2.94
N HIS A 338 -15.82 -2.67 2.29
CA HIS A 338 -14.94 -3.82 2.46
C HIS A 338 -13.82 -3.46 3.44
N ALA A 339 -13.49 -4.39 4.33
CA ALA A 339 -12.26 -4.28 5.09
C ALA A 339 -11.07 -4.28 4.13
N HIS A 340 -10.04 -3.49 4.44
CA HIS A 340 -8.81 -3.57 3.68
C HIS A 340 -8.23 -4.98 3.76
N TRP A 341 -7.72 -5.41 2.62
CA TRP A 341 -7.03 -6.67 2.52
C TRP A 341 -5.72 -6.50 1.75
N ASN A 342 -4.73 -7.29 2.11
CA ASN A 342 -3.47 -7.42 1.38
C ASN A 342 -3.38 -8.83 0.79
N LEU A 343 -2.58 -8.97 -0.25
CA LEU A 343 -2.30 -10.26 -0.86
C LEU A 343 -0.83 -10.59 -0.62
N VAL A 344 -0.56 -11.76 -0.05
CA VAL A 344 0.80 -12.27 0.11
C VAL A 344 0.97 -13.53 -0.72
N ALA A 345 2.14 -13.73 -1.33
CA ALA A 345 2.41 -14.89 -2.16
C ALA A 345 3.74 -15.54 -1.81
N ASP A 346 3.75 -16.88 -1.84
CA ASP A 346 4.94 -17.73 -1.77
C ASP A 346 5.03 -18.52 -3.07
N ILE A 347 5.94 -18.11 -3.96
CA ILE A 347 6.08 -18.61 -5.33
C ILE A 347 7.18 -19.67 -5.37
N GLY A 348 6.79 -20.93 -5.38
CA GLY A 348 7.68 -22.06 -5.63
C GLY A 348 7.90 -22.35 -7.11
N GLY A 349 8.75 -23.32 -7.42
CA GLY A 349 9.04 -23.70 -8.82
C GLY A 349 7.89 -24.42 -9.55
N THR A 350 6.96 -25.03 -8.81
CA THR A 350 5.83 -25.78 -9.40
C THR A 350 4.48 -25.30 -8.88
N ASN A 351 4.43 -24.86 -7.62
CA ASN A 351 3.21 -24.36 -7.02
C ASN A 351 3.47 -23.00 -6.37
N THR A 352 2.46 -22.15 -6.44
CA THR A 352 2.37 -20.86 -5.75
C THR A 352 1.29 -20.94 -4.69
N ARG A 353 1.53 -20.35 -3.54
CA ARG A 353 0.50 -20.12 -2.52
C ARG A 353 0.15 -18.64 -2.48
N LEU A 354 -1.14 -18.31 -2.49
CA LEU A 354 -1.65 -16.95 -2.37
C LEU A 354 -2.48 -16.85 -1.09
N GLY A 355 -2.13 -15.91 -0.22
CA GLY A 355 -2.80 -15.63 1.03
C GLY A 355 -3.53 -14.29 0.99
N VAL A 356 -4.79 -14.28 1.43
CA VAL A 356 -5.54 -13.07 1.72
C VAL A 356 -5.25 -12.67 3.16
N VAL A 357 -4.86 -11.43 3.37
CA VAL A 357 -4.58 -10.88 4.69
C VAL A 357 -5.59 -9.81 5.03
N SER A 358 -6.30 -9.96 6.13
CA SER A 358 -7.17 -8.93 6.71
C SER A 358 -6.83 -8.74 8.18
N ASP A 359 -6.85 -7.49 8.66
CA ASP A 359 -6.45 -7.14 10.03
C ASP A 359 -5.08 -7.71 10.45
N GLY A 360 -4.13 -7.71 9.50
CA GLY A 360 -2.76 -8.22 9.70
C GLY A 360 -2.64 -9.74 9.84
N LYS A 361 -3.71 -10.50 9.64
CA LYS A 361 -3.74 -11.97 9.72
C LYS A 361 -4.11 -12.59 8.39
N VAL A 362 -3.50 -13.72 8.07
CA VAL A 362 -3.88 -14.52 6.89
C VAL A 362 -5.24 -15.16 7.18
N THR A 363 -6.25 -14.80 6.39
CA THR A 363 -7.64 -15.25 6.55
C THR A 363 -8.05 -16.32 5.53
N ASP A 364 -7.40 -16.35 4.37
CA ASP A 364 -7.57 -17.37 3.34
C ASP A 364 -6.20 -17.71 2.75
N LEU A 365 -5.99 -18.98 2.40
CA LEU A 365 -4.76 -19.47 1.79
C LEU A 365 -5.08 -20.48 0.71
N ARG A 366 -4.67 -20.16 -0.52
CA ARG A 366 -4.98 -20.95 -1.70
C ARG A 366 -3.74 -21.34 -2.46
N LYS A 367 -3.81 -22.46 -3.16
CA LYS A 367 -2.70 -23.03 -3.92
C LYS A 367 -3.03 -23.02 -5.41
N PHE A 368 -2.09 -22.51 -6.20
CA PHE A 368 -2.16 -22.43 -7.66
C PHE A 368 -0.92 -23.08 -8.28
N PRO A 369 -0.98 -23.59 -9.52
CA PRO A 369 0.22 -23.90 -10.28
C PRO A 369 1.05 -22.63 -10.51
N THR A 370 2.38 -22.71 -10.44
CA THR A 370 3.23 -21.55 -10.76
C THR A 370 3.12 -21.16 -12.23
N GLY A 371 3.15 -22.16 -13.12
CA GLY A 371 2.93 -21.98 -14.55
C GLY A 371 3.88 -20.98 -15.22
N THR A 372 3.36 -20.34 -16.25
CA THR A 372 3.95 -19.20 -16.96
C THR A 372 3.59 -17.87 -16.29
N LEU A 373 4.30 -16.79 -16.63
CA LEU A 373 4.00 -15.46 -16.07
C LEU A 373 2.53 -15.05 -16.26
N PRO A 374 1.89 -15.19 -17.45
CA PRO A 374 0.48 -14.86 -17.60
C PRO A 374 -0.45 -15.66 -16.68
N GLU A 375 -0.22 -16.96 -16.51
CA GLU A 375 -1.02 -17.83 -15.62
C GLU A 375 -0.85 -17.41 -14.15
N LEU A 376 0.35 -16.99 -13.75
CA LEU A 376 0.61 -16.47 -12.41
C LEU A 376 -0.11 -15.14 -12.16
N LEU A 377 -0.08 -14.21 -13.14
CA LEU A 377 -0.81 -12.94 -13.06
C LEU A 377 -2.34 -13.14 -13.06
N GLU A 378 -2.83 -14.13 -13.80
CA GLU A 378 -4.23 -14.54 -13.79
C GLU A 378 -4.65 -15.05 -12.41
N ALA A 379 -3.80 -15.82 -11.71
CA ALA A 379 -4.09 -16.27 -10.34
C ALA A 379 -4.27 -15.09 -9.36
N PHE A 380 -3.45 -14.04 -9.48
CA PHE A 380 -3.62 -12.81 -8.70
C PHE A 380 -4.94 -12.09 -9.03
N GLN A 381 -5.31 -12.03 -10.32
CA GLN A 381 -6.55 -11.40 -10.79
C GLN A 381 -7.78 -12.15 -10.28
N ILE A 382 -7.79 -13.49 -10.38
CA ILE A 382 -8.91 -14.32 -9.90
C ILE A 382 -9.20 -14.03 -8.43
N LEU A 383 -8.16 -14.01 -7.58
CA LEU A 383 -8.36 -13.78 -6.14
C LEU A 383 -8.89 -12.36 -5.85
N ARG A 384 -8.40 -11.36 -6.59
CA ARG A 384 -8.94 -9.99 -6.52
C ARG A 384 -10.40 -9.93 -6.94
N ASP A 385 -10.74 -10.52 -8.08
CA ASP A 385 -12.08 -10.45 -8.68
C ASP A 385 -13.12 -11.16 -7.81
N GLU A 386 -12.73 -12.25 -7.15
CA GLU A 386 -13.57 -12.93 -6.17
C GLU A 386 -13.86 -12.09 -4.93
N ILE A 387 -12.88 -11.32 -4.43
CA ILE A 387 -13.08 -10.40 -3.29
C ILE A 387 -13.87 -9.17 -3.71
N GLY A 388 -13.72 -8.73 -4.96
CA GLY A 388 -14.46 -7.63 -5.57
C GLY A 388 -13.83 -6.24 -5.36
N THR A 389 -12.71 -6.14 -4.64
CA THR A 389 -11.93 -4.91 -4.46
C THR A 389 -10.43 -5.15 -4.67
N ASN A 390 -9.68 -4.10 -5.01
CA ASN A 390 -8.23 -4.20 -5.14
C ASN A 390 -7.58 -4.35 -3.76
N PRO A 391 -6.55 -5.22 -3.60
CA PRO A 391 -5.78 -5.28 -2.37
C PRO A 391 -5.00 -3.98 -2.17
N ARG A 392 -4.82 -3.55 -0.91
CA ARG A 392 -4.01 -2.36 -0.59
C ARG A 392 -2.55 -2.59 -0.96
N ALA A 393 -2.00 -3.74 -0.55
CA ALA A 393 -0.66 -4.15 -0.91
C ALA A 393 -0.60 -5.60 -1.41
N VAL A 394 0.37 -5.87 -2.28
CA VAL A 394 0.74 -7.22 -2.70
C VAL A 394 2.22 -7.46 -2.42
N VAL A 395 2.55 -8.54 -1.71
CA VAL A 395 3.94 -8.96 -1.48
C VAL A 395 4.14 -10.36 -2.04
N ALA A 396 4.98 -10.49 -3.06
CA ALA A 396 5.31 -11.76 -3.67
C ALA A 396 6.72 -12.21 -3.31
N ALA A 397 6.83 -13.28 -2.53
CA ALA A 397 8.09 -13.94 -2.20
C ALA A 397 8.40 -15.06 -3.21
N GLY A 398 9.65 -15.18 -3.64
CA GLY A 398 10.07 -16.27 -4.52
C GLY A 398 11.58 -16.52 -4.53
N ALA A 399 11.98 -17.66 -5.08
CA ALA A 399 13.38 -18.05 -5.16
C ALA A 399 14.08 -17.35 -6.34
N GLY A 400 14.96 -16.40 -6.03
CA GLY A 400 15.79 -15.72 -7.02
C GLY A 400 16.26 -14.33 -6.57
N PRO A 401 17.22 -13.73 -7.29
CA PRO A 401 17.68 -12.38 -7.00
C PRO A 401 16.59 -11.36 -7.35
N VAL A 402 16.49 -10.32 -6.52
CA VAL A 402 15.64 -9.14 -6.78
C VAL A 402 16.52 -7.99 -7.23
N LYS A 403 16.21 -7.41 -8.38
CA LYS A 403 16.87 -6.22 -8.91
C LYS A 403 15.84 -5.27 -9.49
N ASP A 404 15.90 -4.00 -9.07
CA ASP A 404 15.05 -2.92 -9.56
C ASP A 404 13.54 -3.31 -9.57
N GLY A 405 13.05 -3.88 -8.46
CA GLY A 405 11.65 -4.30 -8.30
C GLY A 405 11.23 -5.51 -9.16
N THR A 406 12.20 -6.25 -9.70
CA THR A 406 11.97 -7.46 -10.50
C THR A 406 12.68 -8.65 -9.87
N ILE A 407 11.96 -9.77 -9.71
CA ILE A 407 12.52 -11.05 -9.27
C ILE A 407 12.69 -12.00 -10.45
N SER A 408 13.88 -12.57 -10.61
CA SER A 408 14.14 -13.64 -11.57
C SER A 408 13.97 -15.00 -10.91
N LEU A 409 12.78 -15.60 -11.05
CA LEU A 409 12.43 -16.86 -10.38
C LEU A 409 13.23 -18.02 -10.97
N THR A 410 14.31 -18.40 -10.29
CA THR A 410 15.32 -19.32 -10.82
C THR A 410 14.75 -20.71 -11.10
N ASN A 411 13.82 -21.15 -10.23
CA ASN A 411 13.18 -22.46 -10.35
C ASN A 411 12.02 -22.49 -11.37
N ALA A 412 11.35 -21.35 -11.57
CA ALA A 412 10.21 -21.24 -12.49
C ALA A 412 10.61 -20.74 -13.89
N LYS A 413 11.83 -20.20 -14.04
CA LYS A 413 12.37 -19.62 -15.28
C LYS A 413 11.50 -18.50 -15.85
N LEU A 414 11.01 -17.62 -14.99
CA LEU A 414 10.26 -16.42 -15.37
C LEU A 414 10.68 -15.24 -14.51
N ASP A 415 10.52 -14.03 -15.05
CA ASP A 415 10.72 -12.78 -14.33
C ASP A 415 9.36 -12.20 -13.93
N LEU A 416 9.23 -11.74 -12.69
CA LEU A 416 8.02 -11.09 -12.17
C LEU A 416 8.41 -9.71 -11.61
N SER A 417 7.77 -8.65 -12.09
CA SER A 417 8.01 -7.30 -11.57
C SER A 417 6.86 -6.78 -10.70
N GLU A 418 7.18 -5.85 -9.81
CA GLU A 418 6.21 -5.07 -9.03
C GLU A 418 5.18 -4.38 -9.93
N ALA A 419 5.59 -3.92 -11.11
CA ALA A 419 4.72 -3.28 -12.10
C ALA A 419 3.74 -4.28 -12.74
N ASP A 420 4.16 -5.52 -13.00
CA ASP A 420 3.27 -6.57 -13.52
C ASP A 420 2.20 -6.94 -12.48
N ILE A 421 2.61 -7.09 -11.21
CA ILE A 421 1.69 -7.32 -10.10
C ILE A 421 0.71 -6.15 -9.97
N GLY A 422 1.19 -4.91 -10.05
CA GLY A 422 0.37 -3.71 -9.91
C GLY A 422 -0.68 -3.61 -11.01
N LYS A 423 -0.30 -3.89 -12.26
CA LYS A 423 -1.24 -3.97 -13.39
C LYS A 423 -2.26 -5.09 -13.22
N ALA A 424 -1.82 -6.25 -12.74
CA ALA A 424 -2.70 -7.41 -12.57
C ALA A 424 -3.71 -7.21 -11.44
N THR A 425 -3.30 -6.60 -10.32
CA THR A 425 -4.11 -6.53 -9.10
C THR A 425 -4.76 -5.17 -8.86
N GLY A 426 -4.25 -4.10 -9.47
CA GLY A 426 -4.66 -2.74 -9.14
C GLY A 426 -4.24 -2.29 -7.74
N ALA A 427 -3.29 -2.99 -7.12
CA ALA A 427 -2.79 -2.66 -5.79
C ALA A 427 -2.02 -1.34 -5.77
N GLN A 428 -2.10 -0.63 -4.65
CA GLN A 428 -1.40 0.64 -4.46
C GLN A 428 0.09 0.43 -4.19
N HIS A 429 0.40 -0.65 -3.47
CA HIS A 429 1.76 -1.03 -3.14
C HIS A 429 2.03 -2.45 -3.64
N THR A 430 3.12 -2.65 -4.36
CA THR A 430 3.55 -3.95 -4.81
C THR A 430 5.00 -4.16 -4.47
N PHE A 431 5.32 -5.35 -4.00
CA PHE A 431 6.66 -5.73 -3.59
C PHE A 431 6.98 -7.12 -4.09
N VAL A 432 8.17 -7.28 -4.66
CA VAL A 432 8.76 -8.61 -4.88
C VAL A 432 9.94 -8.78 -3.94
N ILE A 433 9.95 -9.89 -3.20
CA ILE A 433 11.01 -10.20 -2.24
C ILE A 433 11.58 -11.58 -2.52
N ASN A 434 12.84 -11.75 -2.17
CA ASN A 434 13.46 -13.07 -2.19
C ASN A 434 12.87 -13.95 -1.07
N ASP A 435 12.83 -15.27 -1.29
CA ASP A 435 12.30 -16.27 -0.35
C ASP A 435 13.02 -16.30 1.00
N PHE A 436 14.32 -16.02 1.05
CA PHE A 436 15.07 -15.85 2.30
C PHE A 436 14.89 -14.48 2.95
N THR A 437 14.50 -13.47 2.16
CA THR A 437 14.00 -12.22 2.74
C THR A 437 12.68 -12.50 3.46
N ALA A 438 11.77 -13.29 2.87
CA ALA A 438 10.56 -13.76 3.54
C ALA A 438 10.89 -14.63 4.76
N ALA A 439 11.82 -15.58 4.66
CA ALA A 439 12.24 -16.40 5.79
C ALA A 439 12.87 -15.59 6.94
N ALA A 440 13.58 -14.50 6.64
CA ALA A 440 14.03 -13.56 7.66
C ALA A 440 12.83 -12.88 8.34
N TRP A 441 11.87 -12.36 7.57
CA TRP A 441 10.67 -11.73 8.12
C TRP A 441 9.73 -12.68 8.87
N SER A 442 9.75 -13.98 8.56
CA SER A 442 8.90 -14.96 9.26
C SER A 442 9.25 -15.05 10.74
N VAL A 443 10.52 -14.83 11.08
CA VAL A 443 10.97 -14.81 12.46
C VAL A 443 10.86 -13.44 13.12
N ALA A 444 10.18 -12.44 12.55
CA ALA A 444 10.07 -11.09 13.14
C ALA A 444 9.14 -11.04 14.37
N GLU A 445 8.01 -11.72 14.31
CA GLU A 445 6.99 -11.79 15.37
C GLU A 445 7.01 -13.14 16.13
N ILE A 446 8.08 -13.93 15.95
CA ILE A 446 8.18 -15.29 16.48
C ILE A 446 8.17 -15.33 18.01
N THR A 447 7.47 -16.30 18.56
CA THR A 447 7.32 -16.51 20.01
C THR A 447 7.97 -17.83 20.45
N GLY A 448 7.91 -18.12 21.76
CA GLY A 448 8.43 -19.38 22.30
C GLY A 448 7.64 -20.62 21.85
N ASP A 449 6.38 -20.43 21.44
CA ASP A 449 5.53 -21.54 20.96
C ASP A 449 5.86 -21.94 19.51
N ASP A 450 6.62 -21.10 18.79
CA ASP A 450 6.95 -21.28 17.38
C ASP A 450 8.36 -21.86 17.18
N VAL A 451 9.08 -22.24 18.26
CA VAL A 451 10.48 -22.68 18.18
C VAL A 451 10.80 -23.87 19.08
N GLU A 452 11.66 -24.76 18.59
CA GLU A 452 12.41 -25.70 19.42
C GLU A 452 13.71 -25.03 19.89
N VAL A 453 13.92 -25.01 21.21
CA VAL A 453 15.09 -24.35 21.81
C VAL A 453 16.27 -25.31 21.89
N LEU A 454 17.33 -25.03 21.14
CA LEU A 454 18.58 -25.81 21.20
C LEU A 454 19.54 -25.25 22.25
N GLN A 455 19.56 -23.92 22.40
CA GLN A 455 20.40 -23.19 23.35
C GLN A 455 19.82 -21.79 23.61
N GLY A 456 19.90 -21.32 24.86
CA GLY A 456 19.57 -19.94 25.22
C GLY A 456 18.22 -19.80 25.93
N ALA A 457 17.59 -18.64 25.77
CA ALA A 457 16.32 -18.30 26.40
C ALA A 457 15.16 -19.15 25.84
N PRO A 458 14.11 -19.44 26.64
CA PRO A 458 12.94 -20.17 26.18
C PRO A 458 12.08 -19.38 25.18
N THR A 459 12.18 -18.05 25.20
CA THR A 459 11.50 -17.15 24.26
C THR A 459 12.54 -16.32 23.54
N PRO A 460 12.52 -16.26 22.20
CA PRO A 460 13.49 -15.46 21.46
C PRO A 460 13.45 -13.98 21.87
N PRO A 461 14.57 -13.41 22.35
CA PRO A 461 14.61 -12.00 22.70
C PRO A 461 14.47 -11.11 21.47
N GLN A 462 14.16 -9.83 21.71
CA GLN A 462 14.23 -8.81 20.68
C GLN A 462 15.70 -8.47 20.37
N GLY A 463 15.99 -8.17 19.11
CA GLY A 463 17.35 -7.92 18.64
C GLY A 463 17.58 -8.48 17.25
N THR A 464 18.79 -8.32 16.71
CA THR A 464 19.14 -8.80 15.38
C THR A 464 18.97 -10.32 15.31
N ARG A 465 18.35 -10.82 14.23
CA ARG A 465 18.08 -12.24 14.02
C ARG A 465 18.80 -12.73 12.77
N LEU A 466 19.43 -13.90 12.87
CA LEU A 466 20.04 -14.60 11.75
C LEU A 466 19.17 -15.81 11.41
N VAL A 467 18.85 -15.98 10.15
CA VAL A 467 18.09 -17.10 9.62
C VAL A 467 18.96 -17.87 8.64
N VAL A 468 19.05 -19.18 8.82
CA VAL A 468 19.75 -20.09 7.90
C VAL A 468 18.83 -21.26 7.60
N GLY A 469 18.70 -21.60 6.32
CA GLY A 469 17.74 -22.62 5.90
C GLY A 469 18.29 -23.55 4.83
N PRO A 470 18.60 -24.82 5.16
CA PRO A 470 18.81 -25.83 4.14
C PRO A 470 17.46 -26.19 3.51
N GLY A 471 17.29 -25.82 2.24
CA GLY A 471 16.13 -26.11 1.41
C GLY A 471 16.57 -26.87 0.16
N THR A 472 16.07 -26.45 -1.02
CA THR A 472 16.66 -26.88 -2.29
C THR A 472 18.12 -26.43 -2.38
N GLY A 473 18.39 -25.15 -2.12
CA GLY A 473 19.72 -24.57 -1.87
C GLY A 473 19.98 -24.33 -0.38
N LEU A 474 21.03 -23.57 -0.04
CA LEU A 474 21.30 -23.10 1.32
C LEU A 474 21.09 -21.59 1.35
N GLY A 475 20.00 -21.13 1.95
CA GLY A 475 19.82 -19.68 2.09
C GLY A 475 20.20 -19.16 3.47
N VAL A 476 20.57 -17.88 3.48
CA VAL A 476 20.99 -17.13 4.66
C VAL A 476 20.36 -15.74 4.56
N GLY A 477 19.68 -15.32 5.62
CA GLY A 477 19.10 -13.98 5.73
C GLY A 477 19.25 -13.42 7.13
N ALA A 478 19.18 -12.11 7.27
CA ALA A 478 19.21 -11.47 8.59
C ALA A 478 18.15 -10.37 8.71
N LEU A 479 17.54 -10.28 9.89
CA LEU A 479 16.79 -9.13 10.34
C LEU A 479 17.67 -8.31 11.28
N VAL A 480 18.20 -7.20 10.80
CA VAL A 480 18.94 -6.23 11.60
C VAL A 480 17.94 -5.41 12.42
N PHE A 481 18.13 -5.38 13.73
CA PHE A 481 17.28 -4.62 14.63
C PHE A 481 17.93 -3.29 14.98
N SER A 482 17.27 -2.17 14.64
CA SER A 482 17.75 -0.82 14.91
C SER A 482 16.58 0.10 15.22
N GLU A 483 16.72 0.97 16.23
CA GLU A 483 15.72 1.98 16.60
C GLU A 483 14.29 1.44 16.78
N GLY A 484 14.16 0.25 17.35
CA GLY A 484 12.86 -0.39 17.57
C GLY A 484 12.28 -1.11 16.35
N ARG A 485 12.99 -1.15 15.22
CA ARG A 485 12.49 -1.69 13.94
C ARG A 485 13.41 -2.75 13.35
N TYR A 486 12.82 -3.63 12.55
CA TYR A 486 13.53 -4.62 11.77
C TYR A 486 13.81 -4.16 10.34
N HIS A 487 15.01 -4.46 9.86
CA HIS A 487 15.44 -4.25 8.49
C HIS A 487 16.05 -5.54 7.97
N THR A 488 15.65 -5.97 6.77
CA THR A 488 16.27 -7.13 6.13
C THR A 488 17.60 -6.77 5.52
N ALA A 489 18.60 -7.60 5.82
CA ALA A 489 19.83 -7.69 5.05
C ALA A 489 19.77 -8.98 4.21
N SER A 490 19.52 -8.83 2.92
CA SER A 490 19.54 -9.92 1.94
C SER A 490 20.99 -10.21 1.53
N GLY A 491 21.33 -11.48 1.33
CA GLY A 491 22.66 -11.87 0.88
C GLY A 491 22.74 -13.33 0.45
N GLU A 492 23.81 -13.67 -0.26
CA GLU A 492 24.09 -15.00 -0.82
C GLU A 492 24.95 -15.84 0.14
N GLY A 493 24.60 -15.83 1.43
CA GLY A 493 25.41 -16.46 2.48
C GLY A 493 25.55 -17.98 2.34
N GLY A 494 24.77 -18.62 1.48
CA GLY A 494 24.92 -20.03 1.10
C GLY A 494 26.18 -20.36 0.31
N HIS A 495 26.74 -19.37 -0.38
CA HIS A 495 27.93 -19.53 -1.23
C HIS A 495 29.25 -19.23 -0.49
N VAL A 496 29.23 -19.19 0.84
CA VAL A 496 30.47 -19.09 1.63
C VAL A 496 31.32 -20.36 1.48
N GLY A 497 32.63 -20.23 1.65
CA GLY A 497 33.55 -21.36 1.54
C GLY A 497 33.43 -22.35 2.70
N LEU A 498 33.37 -23.64 2.37
CA LEU A 498 33.42 -24.78 3.27
C LEU A 498 34.72 -25.55 3.04
N ALA A 499 35.44 -25.89 4.10
CA ALA A 499 36.71 -26.61 4.04
C ALA A 499 36.68 -27.88 4.91
N PRO A 500 37.55 -28.88 4.66
CA PRO A 500 37.67 -30.05 5.54
C PRO A 500 37.95 -29.62 6.98
N ARG A 501 37.14 -30.12 7.92
CA ARG A 501 37.32 -29.84 9.36
C ARG A 501 38.14 -30.91 10.07
N HIS A 502 38.16 -32.11 9.51
CA HIS A 502 38.87 -33.27 10.03
C HIS A 502 39.73 -33.89 8.93
N GLU A 503 40.80 -34.57 9.32
CA GLU A 503 41.74 -35.19 8.37
C GLU A 503 41.07 -36.23 7.48
N ASP A 504 40.10 -36.99 8.01
CA ASP A 504 39.34 -38.01 7.28
C ASP A 504 38.35 -37.43 6.25
N GLU A 505 38.08 -36.11 6.30
CA GLU A 505 37.24 -35.44 5.31
C GLU A 505 38.02 -35.04 4.05
N VAL A 506 39.36 -34.98 4.10
CA VAL A 506 40.19 -34.51 2.99
C VAL A 506 39.94 -35.31 1.71
N GLU A 507 39.84 -36.63 1.80
CA GLU A 507 39.57 -37.50 0.64
C GLU A 507 38.13 -37.35 0.13
N ILE A 508 37.18 -37.00 1.01
CA ILE A 508 35.80 -36.70 0.61
C ILE A 508 35.77 -35.41 -0.20
N PHE A 509 36.45 -34.35 0.24
CA PHE A 509 36.54 -33.10 -0.52
C PHE A 509 37.30 -33.26 -1.84
N ARG A 510 38.35 -34.09 -1.88
CA ARG A 510 39.03 -34.45 -3.14
C ARG A 510 38.07 -35.16 -4.10
N ALA A 511 37.28 -36.12 -3.61
CA ALA A 511 36.28 -36.80 -4.43
C ALA A 511 35.19 -35.81 -4.91
N ALA A 512 34.71 -34.92 -4.05
CA ALA A 512 33.73 -33.89 -4.42
C ALA A 512 34.24 -32.96 -5.52
N ARG A 513 35.53 -32.59 -5.51
CA ARG A 513 36.17 -31.79 -6.56
C ARG A 513 36.12 -32.45 -7.94
N HIS A 514 36.11 -33.78 -8.01
CA HIS A 514 35.92 -34.50 -9.27
C HIS A 514 34.45 -34.54 -9.72
N ILE A 515 33.50 -34.41 -8.78
CA ILE A 515 32.06 -34.45 -9.07
C ILE A 515 31.55 -33.07 -9.49
N ALA A 516 31.97 -32.01 -8.81
CA ALA A 516 31.51 -30.64 -8.99
C ALA A 516 32.69 -29.65 -8.92
N PRO A 517 33.60 -29.65 -9.91
CA PRO A 517 34.82 -28.83 -9.89
C PRO A 517 34.52 -27.33 -9.87
N ASP A 518 33.45 -26.89 -10.54
CA ASP A 518 33.12 -25.47 -10.73
C ASP A 518 32.66 -24.77 -9.44
N CYS A 519 32.34 -25.54 -8.39
CA CYS A 519 31.90 -25.01 -7.11
C CYS A 519 33.04 -24.88 -6.08
N PHE A 520 34.29 -25.12 -6.50
CA PHE A 520 35.47 -24.94 -5.67
C PHE A 520 36.11 -23.58 -5.88
N PHE A 521 36.66 -23.03 -4.79
CA PHE A 521 37.38 -21.77 -4.80
C PHE A 521 38.80 -22.02 -5.30
N ASP A 522 39.01 -21.89 -6.62
CA ASP A 522 40.30 -22.03 -7.28
C ASP A 522 40.96 -23.40 -6.99
N ASP A 523 42.30 -23.49 -6.99
CA ASP A 523 43.07 -24.68 -6.65
C ASP A 523 43.16 -24.95 -5.13
N THR A 524 41.99 -25.05 -4.48
CA THR A 524 41.88 -25.36 -3.05
C THR A 524 40.90 -26.51 -2.78
N LEU A 525 40.81 -26.95 -1.52
CA LEU A 525 39.75 -27.86 -1.07
C LEU A 525 38.54 -27.10 -0.49
N VAL A 526 38.42 -25.80 -0.75
CA VAL A 526 37.28 -25.01 -0.31
C VAL A 526 36.18 -25.10 -1.36
N ILE A 527 34.99 -25.56 -0.97
CA ILE A 527 33.79 -25.68 -1.82
C ILE A 527 32.71 -24.71 -1.32
N GLU A 528 31.80 -24.26 -2.18
CA GLU A 528 30.61 -23.52 -1.73
C GLU A 528 29.78 -24.34 -0.72
N ALA A 529 29.39 -23.73 0.39
CA ALA A 529 28.69 -24.41 1.48
C ALA A 529 27.37 -25.06 1.02
N GLU A 530 26.62 -24.39 0.14
CA GLU A 530 25.41 -24.94 -0.50
C GLU A 530 25.64 -26.33 -1.11
N MET A 531 26.81 -26.60 -1.67
CA MET A 531 27.09 -27.86 -2.35
C MET A 531 27.08 -29.08 -1.44
N PHE A 532 27.28 -28.89 -0.14
CA PHE A 532 27.13 -29.96 0.86
C PHE A 532 25.91 -29.76 1.76
N LEU A 533 25.48 -28.51 1.97
CA LEU A 533 24.53 -28.14 3.03
C LEU A 533 23.13 -27.78 2.51
N SER A 534 22.72 -28.41 1.41
CA SER A 534 21.40 -28.24 0.80
C SER A 534 20.80 -29.56 0.34
N GLY A 535 19.53 -29.55 -0.05
CA GLY A 535 18.85 -30.71 -0.60
C GLY A 535 19.42 -31.17 -1.95
N THR A 536 19.90 -30.25 -2.79
CA THR A 536 20.59 -30.59 -4.05
C THR A 536 22.06 -30.95 -3.84
N GLY A 537 22.68 -30.44 -2.77
CA GLY A 537 24.07 -30.71 -2.40
C GLY A 537 24.31 -32.04 -1.68
N LEU A 538 23.38 -32.47 -0.81
CA LEU A 538 23.54 -33.71 -0.04
C LEU A 538 23.82 -34.97 -0.89
N PRO A 539 23.21 -35.16 -2.08
CA PRO A 539 23.58 -36.22 -3.02
C PRO A 539 25.06 -36.22 -3.42
N ILE A 540 25.65 -35.04 -3.59
CA ILE A 540 27.06 -34.87 -3.96
C ILE A 540 27.96 -35.25 -2.79
N LEU A 541 27.62 -34.81 -1.57
CA LEU A 541 28.32 -35.20 -0.35
C LEU A 541 28.29 -36.73 -0.14
N TYR A 542 27.12 -37.36 -0.30
CA TYR A 542 26.97 -38.81 -0.20
C TYR A 542 27.85 -39.55 -1.22
N ARG A 543 27.81 -39.14 -2.49
CA ARG A 543 28.62 -39.76 -3.54
C ARG A 543 30.11 -39.59 -3.28
N ALA A 544 30.55 -38.40 -2.86
CA ALA A 544 31.93 -38.13 -2.51
C ALA A 544 32.41 -39.00 -1.33
N ALA A 545 31.57 -39.15 -0.29
CA ALA A 545 31.85 -40.01 0.84
C ALA A 545 31.98 -41.49 0.43
N GLY A 546 31.14 -41.96 -0.50
CA GLY A 546 31.23 -43.32 -1.04
C GLY A 546 32.52 -43.58 -1.83
N ILE A 547 32.92 -42.62 -2.68
CA ILE A 547 34.20 -42.70 -3.41
C ILE A 547 35.38 -42.76 -2.43
N ALA A 548 35.42 -41.89 -1.42
CA ALA A 548 36.46 -41.88 -0.40
C ALA A 548 36.50 -43.17 0.43
N ALA A 549 35.35 -43.83 0.62
CA ALA A 549 35.24 -45.13 1.28
C ALA A 549 35.62 -46.33 0.38
N GLY A 550 36.15 -46.10 -0.83
CA GLY A 550 36.56 -47.16 -1.76
C GLY A 550 35.45 -47.68 -2.67
N HIS A 551 34.33 -46.98 -2.77
CA HIS A 551 33.18 -47.33 -3.63
C HIS A 551 33.04 -46.33 -4.80
N PRO A 552 33.88 -46.42 -5.85
CA PRO A 552 33.92 -45.43 -6.94
C PRO A 552 32.62 -45.34 -7.75
N ASN A 553 31.80 -46.40 -7.73
CA ASN A 553 30.53 -46.49 -8.45
C ASN A 553 29.31 -46.11 -7.58
N THR A 554 29.52 -45.39 -6.48
CA THR A 554 28.42 -44.94 -5.62
C THR A 554 27.42 -44.10 -6.43
N PRO A 555 26.13 -44.49 -6.49
CA PRO A 555 25.14 -43.80 -7.31
C PRO A 555 24.73 -42.47 -6.70
N MET A 556 24.24 -41.56 -7.53
CA MET A 556 23.56 -40.35 -7.05
C MET A 556 22.17 -40.75 -6.50
N ARG A 557 21.84 -40.32 -5.28
CA ARG A 557 20.58 -40.63 -4.61
C ARG A 557 19.85 -39.33 -4.24
N SER A 558 18.55 -39.39 -3.95
CA SER A 558 17.85 -38.21 -3.46
C SER A 558 18.26 -37.89 -2.02
N ALA A 559 18.26 -36.61 -1.63
CA ALA A 559 18.53 -36.23 -0.24
C ALA A 559 17.58 -36.90 0.75
N LYS A 560 16.31 -37.09 0.35
CA LYS A 560 15.30 -37.79 1.16
C LYS A 560 15.73 -39.22 1.49
N ASP A 561 16.17 -39.99 0.49
CA ASP A 561 16.54 -41.38 0.69
C ASP A 561 17.85 -41.50 1.49
N ILE A 562 18.81 -40.60 1.27
CA ILE A 562 20.06 -40.55 2.03
C ILE A 562 19.77 -40.29 3.51
N LEU A 563 18.98 -39.26 3.83
CA LEU A 563 18.65 -38.95 5.23
C LEU A 563 17.77 -40.02 5.88
N GLN A 564 16.92 -40.70 5.11
CA GLN A 564 16.14 -41.82 5.60
C GLN A 564 17.04 -43.00 6.00
N ASP A 565 17.98 -43.40 5.14
CA ASP A 565 18.89 -44.51 5.43
C ASP A 565 19.86 -44.18 6.57
N ALA A 566 20.34 -42.93 6.64
CA ALA A 566 21.14 -42.45 7.76
C ALA A 566 20.37 -42.55 9.09
N ARG A 567 19.09 -42.14 9.09
CA ARG A 567 18.23 -42.24 10.27
C ARG A 567 17.96 -43.68 10.68
N MET A 568 17.80 -44.58 9.71
CA MET A 568 17.56 -46.01 9.93
C MET A 568 18.85 -46.81 10.19
N GLN A 569 20.02 -46.18 10.05
CA GLN A 569 21.34 -46.81 10.19
C GLN A 569 21.52 -48.02 9.27
N THR A 570 21.05 -47.88 8.02
CA THR A 570 21.10 -48.96 7.01
C THR A 570 22.21 -48.76 5.98
N ASP A 571 22.87 -47.61 5.97
CA ASP A 571 23.92 -47.26 5.02
C ASP A 571 25.00 -46.40 5.71
N PRO A 572 26.21 -46.95 5.95
CA PRO A 572 27.31 -46.22 6.59
C PRO A 572 27.77 -44.97 5.83
N ILE A 573 27.62 -44.92 4.49
CA ILE A 573 27.96 -43.73 3.70
C ILE A 573 26.92 -42.63 3.94
N ALA A 574 25.64 -43.01 4.03
CA ALA A 574 24.56 -42.08 4.35
C ALA A 574 24.71 -41.52 5.78
N GLU A 575 25.08 -42.36 6.75
CA GLU A 575 25.39 -41.92 8.12
C GLU A 575 26.55 -40.91 8.15
N LYS A 576 27.65 -41.18 7.44
CA LYS A 576 28.78 -40.24 7.34
C LYS A 576 28.37 -38.92 6.67
N ALA A 577 27.59 -38.98 5.60
CA ALA A 577 27.10 -37.79 4.89
C ALA A 577 26.17 -36.94 5.77
N ALA A 578 25.22 -37.57 6.48
CA ALA A 578 24.32 -36.87 7.41
C ALA A 578 25.07 -36.26 8.61
N TYR A 579 26.08 -36.97 9.13
CA TYR A 579 26.97 -36.44 10.17
C TYR A 579 27.72 -35.20 9.68
N MET A 580 28.37 -35.29 8.52
CA MET A 580 29.10 -34.16 7.93
C MET A 580 28.19 -32.98 7.64
N PHE A 581 27.01 -33.22 7.04
CA PHE A 581 26.00 -32.19 6.82
C PHE A 581 25.66 -31.45 8.12
N THR A 582 25.41 -32.21 9.19
CA THR A 582 25.04 -31.67 10.51
C THR A 582 26.16 -30.83 11.11
N THR A 583 27.38 -31.35 11.14
CA THR A 583 28.52 -30.65 11.77
C THR A 583 28.97 -29.43 10.97
N HIS A 584 28.95 -29.51 9.64
CA HIS A 584 29.34 -28.38 8.79
C HIS A 584 28.27 -27.27 8.81
N LEU A 585 26.98 -27.63 8.81
CA LEU A 585 25.91 -26.63 8.95
C LEU A 585 25.97 -25.91 10.30
N GLY A 586 26.15 -26.65 11.40
CA GLY A 586 26.32 -26.03 12.72
C GLY A 586 27.51 -25.07 12.72
N ALA A 587 28.66 -25.49 12.20
CA ALA A 587 29.86 -24.67 12.13
C ALA A 587 29.66 -23.38 11.32
N VAL A 588 29.12 -23.47 10.10
CA VAL A 588 28.85 -22.32 9.23
C VAL A 588 27.88 -21.35 9.90
N MET A 589 26.81 -21.85 10.52
CA MET A 589 25.88 -21.01 11.29
C MET A 589 26.57 -20.30 12.45
N GLY A 590 27.49 -20.96 13.15
CA GLY A 590 28.30 -20.35 14.20
C GLY A 590 29.24 -19.27 13.68
N ASP A 591 29.82 -19.45 12.50
CA ASP A 591 30.69 -18.46 11.85
C ASP A 591 29.90 -17.22 11.45
N LEU A 592 28.73 -17.41 10.81
CA LEU A 592 27.80 -16.32 10.45
C LEU A 592 27.27 -15.58 11.68
N ALA A 593 26.99 -16.29 12.77
CA ALA A 593 26.51 -15.68 14.01
C ALA A 593 27.56 -14.77 14.65
N VAL A 594 28.86 -15.12 14.57
CA VAL A 594 29.94 -14.23 15.03
C VAL A 594 30.07 -12.99 14.13
N ALA A 595 29.83 -13.13 12.83
CA ALA A 595 29.88 -12.00 11.90
C ALA A 595 28.75 -10.98 12.12
N LEU A 596 27.54 -11.45 12.45
CA LEU A 596 26.34 -10.61 12.54
C LEU A 596 25.93 -10.23 13.97
N MET A 597 26.45 -10.94 14.98
CA MET A 597 26.09 -10.74 16.39
C MET A 597 24.57 -10.70 16.63
N PRO A 598 23.83 -11.78 16.29
CA PRO A 598 22.38 -11.80 16.32
C PRO A 598 21.85 -11.94 17.76
N THR A 599 21.77 -10.82 18.48
CA THR A 599 21.29 -10.79 19.88
C THR A 599 19.87 -11.32 20.06
N GLY A 600 19.04 -11.24 19.02
CA GLY A 600 17.68 -11.80 18.96
C GLY A 600 17.63 -13.31 18.68
N GLY A 601 18.75 -13.91 18.26
CA GLY A 601 18.91 -15.35 18.08
C GLY A 601 19.27 -15.78 16.65
N VAL A 602 19.74 -17.03 16.56
CA VAL A 602 20.01 -17.75 15.31
C VAL A 602 18.91 -18.78 15.11
N PHE A 603 18.28 -18.78 13.94
CA PHE A 603 17.13 -19.61 13.62
C PHE A 603 17.47 -20.51 12.44
N LEU A 604 17.31 -21.81 12.64
CA LEU A 604 17.30 -22.78 11.57
C LEU A 604 15.88 -22.90 11.02
N VAL A 605 15.70 -22.66 9.72
CA VAL A 605 14.39 -22.68 9.03
C VAL A 605 14.41 -23.62 7.83
N GLY A 606 13.25 -23.82 7.19
CA GLY A 606 13.15 -24.48 5.90
C GLY A 606 12.88 -25.99 5.96
N GLY A 607 12.49 -26.54 4.82
CA GLY A 607 11.88 -27.87 4.75
C GLY A 607 12.82 -29.05 5.05
N VAL A 608 14.14 -28.92 4.86
CA VAL A 608 15.08 -29.97 5.29
C VAL A 608 15.21 -29.95 6.80
N ALA A 609 15.28 -28.78 7.42
CA ALA A 609 15.37 -28.62 8.86
C ALA A 609 14.14 -29.21 9.58
N GLU A 610 12.96 -28.81 9.09
CA GLU A 610 11.66 -29.22 9.63
C GLU A 610 11.44 -30.74 9.58
N LYS A 611 11.78 -31.39 8.46
CA LYS A 611 11.57 -32.85 8.27
C LYS A 611 12.64 -33.72 8.93
N ASN A 612 13.79 -33.14 9.26
CA ASN A 612 14.96 -33.87 9.75
C ASN A 612 15.48 -33.34 11.09
N ARG A 613 14.58 -32.92 11.98
CA ARG A 613 14.90 -32.40 13.33
C ARG A 613 15.84 -33.30 14.15
N TRP A 614 15.83 -34.61 13.87
CA TRP A 614 16.73 -35.57 14.50
C TRP A 614 18.22 -35.24 14.30
N LEU A 615 18.58 -34.48 13.26
CA LEU A 615 19.95 -34.01 13.02
C LEU A 615 20.36 -32.87 13.96
N PHE A 616 19.43 -31.99 14.34
CA PHE A 616 19.74 -30.70 14.97
C PHE A 616 19.66 -30.78 16.50
N LYS A 617 20.44 -31.68 17.09
CA LYS A 617 20.54 -31.90 18.54
C LYS A 617 21.93 -31.54 19.08
N ASP A 618 22.47 -32.38 19.97
CA ASP A 618 23.74 -32.13 20.63
C ASP A 618 24.91 -32.00 19.64
N THR A 619 25.03 -32.90 18.66
CA THR A 619 26.10 -32.84 17.63
C THR A 619 26.09 -31.52 16.85
N PHE A 620 24.91 -31.07 16.43
CA PHE A 620 24.75 -29.80 15.74
C PHE A 620 25.12 -28.60 16.63
N ARG A 621 24.61 -28.59 17.87
CA ARG A 621 24.88 -27.54 18.86
C ARG A 621 26.37 -27.48 19.23
N GLU A 622 27.02 -28.63 19.36
CA GLU A 622 28.46 -28.72 19.61
C GLU A 622 29.26 -28.13 18.45
N ALA A 623 28.89 -28.48 17.21
CA ALA A 623 29.55 -27.94 16.03
C ALA A 623 29.34 -26.42 15.87
N PHE A 624 28.13 -25.92 16.15
CA PHE A 624 27.84 -24.48 16.22
C PHE A 624 28.76 -23.77 17.22
N ASN A 625 28.91 -24.34 18.41
CA ASN A 625 29.72 -23.76 19.47
C ASN A 625 31.23 -23.89 19.27
N ALA A 626 31.70 -24.73 18.35
CA ALA A 626 33.11 -25.01 18.11
C ALA A 626 33.85 -23.87 17.38
N GLY A 627 33.90 -22.68 17.99
CA GLY A 627 34.47 -21.44 17.45
C GLY A 627 35.87 -21.07 17.95
N GLY A 628 36.63 -22.03 18.50
CA GLY A 628 37.96 -21.78 19.07
C GLY A 628 37.93 -20.72 20.18
N ARG A 629 38.63 -19.60 20.00
CA ARG A 629 38.65 -18.48 20.97
C ARG A 629 37.25 -17.87 21.22
N PHE A 630 36.33 -18.00 20.27
CA PHE A 630 34.96 -17.50 20.39
C PHE A 630 33.96 -18.55 20.89
N THR A 631 34.41 -19.73 21.33
CA THR A 631 33.52 -20.78 21.89
C THR A 631 32.65 -20.25 23.03
N GLY A 632 33.21 -19.44 23.94
CA GLY A 632 32.45 -18.83 25.03
C GLY A 632 31.36 -17.88 24.52
N LEU A 633 31.67 -17.08 23.49
CA LEU A 633 30.71 -16.18 22.86
C LEU A 633 29.58 -16.96 22.19
N ARG A 634 29.88 -17.98 21.38
CA ARG A 634 28.85 -18.79 20.69
C ARG A 634 27.92 -19.50 21.66
N ARG A 635 28.44 -20.02 22.78
CA ARG A 635 27.63 -20.64 23.84
C ARG A 635 26.67 -19.68 24.54
N SER A 636 26.94 -18.37 24.47
CA SER A 636 26.05 -17.34 25.03
C SER A 636 24.93 -16.91 24.08
N MET A 637 25.01 -17.29 22.79
CA MET A 637 24.01 -16.93 21.79
C MET A 637 22.78 -17.83 21.89
N ASN A 638 21.63 -17.29 21.49
CA ASN A 638 20.40 -18.07 21.38
C ASN A 638 20.35 -18.81 20.04
N LEU A 639 19.95 -20.08 20.06
CA LEU A 639 19.89 -20.96 18.90
C LEU A 639 18.60 -21.78 18.91
N TYR A 640 17.87 -21.71 17.80
CA TYR A 640 16.51 -22.23 17.66
C TYR A 640 16.33 -23.00 16.35
N VAL A 641 15.42 -23.97 16.35
CA VAL A 641 14.80 -24.50 15.14
C VAL A 641 13.39 -23.94 15.05
N SER A 642 13.06 -23.29 13.93
CA SER A 642 11.72 -22.73 13.72
C SER A 642 10.71 -23.85 13.46
N GLU A 643 9.57 -23.76 14.14
CA GLU A 643 8.39 -24.60 13.93
C GLU A 643 7.28 -23.86 13.17
N GLN A 644 7.52 -22.62 12.78
CA GLN A 644 6.57 -21.81 12.02
C GLN A 644 6.21 -22.46 10.68
N ASP A 645 4.96 -22.92 10.57
CA ASP A 645 4.36 -23.36 9.32
C ASP A 645 4.24 -22.21 8.32
N GLU A 646 4.32 -22.54 7.03
CA GLU A 646 4.12 -21.59 5.92
C GLU A 646 4.96 -20.31 6.06
N PHE A 647 6.22 -20.46 6.49
CA PHE A 647 7.13 -19.33 6.78
C PHE A 647 7.24 -18.31 5.64
N GLY A 648 7.12 -18.73 4.36
CA GLY A 648 7.13 -17.82 3.22
C GLY A 648 5.95 -16.85 3.23
N ILE A 649 4.75 -17.35 3.55
CA ILE A 649 3.52 -16.55 3.66
C ILE A 649 3.55 -15.67 4.92
N VAL A 650 3.96 -16.22 6.06
CA VAL A 650 4.10 -15.45 7.32
C VAL A 650 5.13 -14.33 7.15
N GLY A 651 6.26 -14.64 6.49
CA GLY A 651 7.31 -13.69 6.17
C GLY A 651 6.85 -12.58 5.24
N ALA A 652 6.16 -12.91 4.16
CA ALA A 652 5.59 -11.93 3.25
C ALA A 652 4.56 -11.03 3.95
N ASN A 653 3.75 -11.58 4.87
CA ASN A 653 2.82 -10.79 5.68
C ASN A 653 3.54 -9.84 6.64
N ASN A 654 4.54 -10.32 7.38
CA ASN A 654 5.31 -9.47 8.30
C ASN A 654 6.08 -8.37 7.55
N PHE A 655 6.62 -8.69 6.36
CA PHE A 655 7.16 -7.68 5.45
C PHE A 655 6.09 -6.66 5.07
N CYS A 656 4.90 -7.11 4.67
CA CYS A 656 3.79 -6.25 4.25
C CYS A 656 3.41 -5.23 5.34
N LYS A 657 3.23 -5.69 6.59
CA LYS A 657 2.98 -4.82 7.74
C LYS A 657 4.09 -3.77 7.89
N SER A 658 5.35 -4.20 7.89
CA SER A 658 6.48 -3.28 8.03
C SER A 658 6.61 -2.30 6.87
N ALA A 659 6.25 -2.70 5.64
CA ALA A 659 6.35 -1.86 4.47
C ALA A 659 5.25 -0.79 4.44
N LEU A 660 4.03 -1.12 4.90
CA LEU A 660 2.91 -0.20 5.00
C LEU A 660 3.04 0.81 6.15
N GLU A 661 3.88 0.53 7.15
CA GLU A 661 4.19 1.45 8.25
C GLU A 661 5.28 2.50 7.92
N ARG A 662 5.93 2.38 6.76
CA ARG A 662 7.01 3.27 6.30
C ARG A 662 6.47 4.35 5.39
#